data_AF-A0A1B7UJ54-F1
#
_entry.id   AF-A0A1B7UJ54-F1
#
_cell.length_a   1.000
_cell.length_b   1.000
_cell.length_c   1.000
_cell.angle_alpha   90.00
_cell.angle_beta   90.00
_cell.angle_gamma   90.00
#
_symmetry.space_group_name_H-M   'P 1'
#
loop_
_entity.id
_entity.type
_entity.pdbx_description
1 polymer ?
#
loop_
_entity_poly.entity_id
_entity_poly.type
_entity_poly.pdbx_seq_one_letter_code
_entity_poly.pdbx_strand_id
1 'polypeptide(L)'
;MNHLRPKTYANKLSWCLGVVMTLLLAGCNSDDKDPILTPDSLTGLTQIVVNPANPNIPAGLSRQFEALGVYADGTSVNISNRVTWNSATTMVATVNATGMVSALTNGTSVISAAVAGKTGQTTLTVTDAALVSITLTPLASTANAGVDVQFGATGVYSNGSSQNLTSAVIWTSSDLTIASFNPDRLPNSGLARALAAGTTTVTANLAGISANTTFTVTAASLTSLVITPANPSVIVGLNQQMVVTGTFSGGNSVDLTSQAVWASVDTSLLTFNTNGAANSGLATAIAPGTAAITASFGGMTATSNVLVNSAELTALSITPITATIAAGNSQQFIATGIYNNGTSENITSIVTWSSSDISIAYVNPNMAIDSGLATTLIPGNVMISATIDSTMGTISNSAPLTVTDAIITTVTISPTTPQLINGFTQQLKATANYSNQTTVDVTTTVSWSSSDTTVVTMNPSGVSNSGLATPVMVGTALITATLNAMTSASAQVSVVDATLTNISVTPLLPGLAAGNSQQFSASGIFSNGSMMDLSRFVTWQSANTVVATFNPNFQNNSGLLTSFVIGNTEVTASLNGVQSSTNLTVTSATLVSVALTPATPTMSSGQTLQMQLIGTYTDNSVADLTTVAAWSSNNTSVATVNPNLQPDSGLISALVAGSSMIHAEVTLDNLERVSSSTLLTVTGTLAVNPEAPQLNTVAGFVVAARQGIATTPGSTLSSGDMAILDVNRAGITGFTTGANAGEFTELTDGISYAPDDTNPPYLVPAPYATSAAYIAQLKSDVMDVANYLAEETNPAANVTLLNNNELGGVTLNRGVYHISGNGMISQSDLSIDGQGDANSVFIFYISGSFNVAALSNIVLLNGAKASNVYWRISGNTTIGTNSQFVGNVFSWLTIQLATGASVNGRLFSVNGNILLDANSVTKPL
;
A
#
# COMPACT_ATOMS: atom_id res chain seq x y z
N MET A 1 33.36 50.90 -4.86
CA MET A 1 33.11 52.22 -4.24
C MET A 1 32.67 52.00 -2.80
N ASN A 2 33.55 52.28 -1.84
CA ASN A 2 33.24 52.91 -0.56
C ASN A 2 34.53 53.00 0.24
N HIS A 3 35.03 54.23 0.31
CA HIS A 3 36.06 54.67 1.22
C HIS A 3 35.60 54.48 2.68
N LEU A 4 36.53 54.28 3.60
CA LEU A 4 36.79 55.19 4.72
C LEU A 4 38.03 54.74 5.50
N ARG A 5 38.93 55.70 5.72
CA ARG A 5 40.08 55.69 6.67
C ARG A 5 39.54 55.74 8.13
N PRO A 6 40.29 56.16 9.18
CA PRO A 6 41.73 56.12 9.55
C PRO A 6 41.92 55.66 11.03
N LYS A 7 43.15 55.73 11.57
CA LYS A 7 43.56 56.28 12.91
C LYS A 7 44.73 55.48 13.52
N THR A 8 45.97 55.99 13.51
CA THR A 8 46.62 57.02 14.37
C THR A 8 47.10 56.53 15.74
N TYR A 9 48.43 56.62 15.90
CA TYR A 9 49.20 57.19 17.02
C TYR A 9 49.18 56.53 18.42
N ALA A 10 50.39 56.16 18.84
CA ALA A 10 51.14 56.77 19.96
C ALA A 10 51.48 55.88 21.16
N ASN A 11 52.73 56.12 21.60
CA ASN A 11 53.18 56.31 22.97
C ASN A 11 53.87 55.17 23.73
N LYS A 12 55.16 55.46 23.96
CA LYS A 12 55.81 55.65 25.28
C LYS A 12 56.58 54.48 25.89
N LEU A 13 57.91 54.69 25.89
CA LEU A 13 58.74 55.09 27.05
C LEU A 13 58.99 54.07 28.18
N SER A 14 60.22 54.17 28.68
CA SER A 14 60.76 53.69 29.98
C SER A 14 61.19 52.23 30.06
N TRP A 15 62.27 51.86 30.73
CA TRP A 15 63.46 52.51 31.33
C TRP A 15 64.27 51.36 31.98
N CYS A 16 65.49 51.66 32.45
CA CYS A 16 66.26 50.92 33.45
C CYS A 16 66.94 49.60 33.02
N LEU A 17 68.09 49.18 33.54
CA LEU A 17 69.20 49.75 34.34
C LEU A 17 70.14 48.55 34.57
N GLY A 18 71.44 48.75 34.77
CA GLY A 18 72.33 47.72 35.35
C GLY A 18 73.59 47.44 34.52
N VAL A 19 74.68 48.18 34.65
CA VAL A 19 75.73 48.09 35.71
C VAL A 19 76.81 47.04 35.32
N VAL A 20 77.95 47.50 34.77
CA VAL A 20 79.29 47.71 35.41
C VAL A 20 80.23 46.50 35.24
N MET A 21 81.45 46.77 34.77
CA MET A 21 82.78 46.51 35.40
C MET A 21 83.84 46.35 34.29
N THR A 22 84.50 47.42 33.82
CA THR A 22 85.77 48.05 34.28
C THR A 22 87.08 47.25 34.19
N LEU A 23 88.08 47.97 33.62
CA LEU A 23 89.48 48.16 34.06
C LEU A 23 90.58 47.18 33.60
N LEU A 24 91.52 47.66 32.76
CA LEU A 24 92.89 48.15 33.08
C LEU A 24 93.69 48.28 31.75
N LEU A 25 94.12 49.46 31.29
CA LEU A 25 95.26 50.34 31.68
C LEU A 25 96.65 49.87 31.23
N ALA A 26 97.26 50.67 30.33
CA ALA A 26 98.64 51.20 30.32
C ALA A 26 98.85 51.83 28.91
N GLY A 27 99.22 53.09 28.70
CA GLY A 27 100.05 53.99 29.47
C GLY A 27 101.41 54.12 28.79
N CYS A 28 101.64 55.19 28.01
CA CYS A 28 102.75 56.10 28.26
C CYS A 28 102.67 57.33 27.34
N ASN A 29 102.70 58.49 27.98
CA ASN A 29 103.01 59.79 27.42
C ASN A 29 104.54 59.95 27.52
N SER A 30 105.20 60.52 26.51
CA SER A 30 106.52 61.14 26.68
C SER A 30 106.77 62.11 25.53
N ASP A 31 106.54 63.39 25.82
CA ASP A 31 107.26 64.50 25.20
C ASP A 31 108.75 64.32 25.51
N ASP A 32 109.59 64.29 24.49
CA ASP A 32 110.98 64.73 24.61
C ASP A 32 111.48 65.32 23.28
N LYS A 33 112.26 66.39 23.43
CA LYS A 33 112.65 67.34 22.38
C LYS A 33 113.75 66.83 21.44
N ASP A 34 113.63 67.32 20.20
CA ASP A 34 114.65 67.53 19.15
C ASP A 34 115.27 66.32 18.44
N PRO A 35 115.68 66.43 17.16
CA PRO A 35 115.55 67.56 16.23
C PRO A 35 114.70 67.25 14.99
N ILE A 36 114.13 68.31 14.43
CA ILE A 36 113.59 68.37 13.07
C ILE A 36 114.66 67.88 12.09
N LEU A 37 114.43 66.71 11.50
CA LEU A 37 114.90 66.37 10.16
C LEU A 37 113.65 66.08 9.34
N THR A 38 113.09 67.14 8.76
CA THR A 38 112.29 67.02 7.56
C THR A 38 113.20 66.62 6.41
N PRO A 39 113.04 65.47 5.75
CA PRO A 39 113.28 65.41 4.32
C PRO A 39 112.00 65.91 3.67
N ASP A 40 111.81 67.22 3.69
CA ASP A 40 110.84 67.88 2.81
C ASP A 40 111.29 67.78 1.33
N SER A 41 112.46 67.18 1.11
CA SER A 41 113.00 66.90 -0.20
C SER A 41 112.72 65.46 -0.66
N LEU A 42 112.12 65.32 -1.84
CA LEU A 42 112.03 64.06 -2.58
C LEU A 42 113.35 63.67 -3.27
N THR A 43 114.44 64.43 -3.03
CA THR A 43 115.76 64.15 -3.59
C THR A 43 116.31 62.85 -3.03
N GLY A 44 116.74 61.94 -3.91
CA GLY A 44 117.25 60.63 -3.54
C GLY A 44 116.19 59.53 -3.52
N LEU A 45 114.91 59.81 -3.81
CA LEU A 45 113.88 58.78 -3.95
C LEU A 45 114.19 57.87 -5.15
N THR A 46 114.40 56.59 -4.89
CA THR A 46 114.75 55.60 -5.93
C THR A 46 113.55 54.79 -6.39
N GLN A 47 112.67 54.41 -5.45
CA GLN A 47 111.52 53.54 -5.66
C GLN A 47 110.35 53.91 -4.72
N ILE A 48 109.12 53.61 -5.14
CA ILE A 48 107.93 53.64 -4.29
C ILE A 48 107.42 52.20 -4.15
N VAL A 49 107.15 51.77 -2.93
CA VAL A 49 106.50 50.51 -2.61
C VAL A 49 105.11 50.80 -2.07
N VAL A 50 104.09 50.20 -2.67
CA VAL A 50 102.70 50.32 -2.19
C VAL A 50 102.38 49.11 -1.31
N ASN A 51 101.98 49.37 -0.07
CA ASN A 51 101.59 48.36 0.91
C ASN A 51 100.09 48.51 1.24
N PRO A 52 99.32 47.42 1.44
CA PRO A 52 99.68 46.00 1.23
C PRO A 52 100.06 45.65 -0.22
N ALA A 53 101.01 44.72 -0.38
CA ALA A 53 101.29 44.09 -1.66
C ALA A 53 100.20 43.04 -1.99
N ASN A 54 99.64 43.13 -3.20
CA ASN A 54 98.59 42.28 -3.75
C ASN A 54 97.45 41.91 -2.78
N PRO A 55 96.77 42.90 -2.18
CA PRO A 55 95.72 42.63 -1.21
C PRO A 55 94.49 42.03 -1.86
N ASN A 56 93.81 41.18 -1.11
CA ASN A 56 92.47 40.72 -1.42
C ASN A 56 91.47 41.38 -0.47
N ILE A 57 90.49 42.12 -0.99
CA ILE A 57 89.50 42.87 -0.19
C ILE A 57 88.10 42.57 -0.72
N PRO A 58 87.19 42.01 0.08
CA PRO A 58 85.80 41.81 -0.34
C PRO A 58 85.09 43.12 -0.72
N ALA A 59 84.23 43.05 -1.73
CA ALA A 59 83.41 44.17 -2.16
C ALA A 59 82.59 44.76 -1.00
N GLY A 60 82.54 46.10 -0.92
CA GLY A 60 81.86 46.87 0.13
C GLY A 60 82.74 47.21 1.34
N LEU A 61 84.00 46.74 1.40
CA LEU A 61 84.97 47.12 2.43
C LEU A 61 85.97 48.14 1.92
N SER A 62 86.56 48.90 2.85
CA SER A 62 87.68 49.81 2.56
C SER A 62 88.92 49.39 3.34
N ARG A 63 90.09 49.65 2.76
CA ARG A 63 91.38 49.41 3.41
C ARG A 63 92.33 50.56 3.11
N GLN A 64 93.08 50.98 4.12
CA GLN A 64 94.13 51.97 3.96
C GLN A 64 95.35 51.36 3.27
N PHE A 65 95.86 52.04 2.25
CA PHE A 65 97.12 51.72 1.58
C PHE A 65 98.15 52.79 1.94
N GLU A 66 99.40 52.38 1.98
CA GLU A 66 100.54 53.22 2.27
C GLU A 66 101.52 53.19 1.10
N ALA A 67 102.04 54.37 0.72
CA ALA A 67 103.15 54.50 -0.20
C ALA A 67 104.42 54.74 0.63
N LEU A 68 105.34 53.78 0.61
CA LEU A 68 106.65 53.87 1.23
C LEU A 68 107.68 54.25 0.16
N GLY A 69 108.30 55.41 0.31
CA GLY A 69 109.40 55.86 -0.53
C GLY A 69 110.72 55.26 -0.05
N VAL A 70 111.45 54.60 -0.95
CA VAL A 70 112.79 54.03 -0.68
C VAL A 70 113.84 54.96 -1.27
N TYR A 71 114.74 55.45 -0.43
CA TYR A 71 115.77 56.42 -0.80
C TYR A 71 117.11 55.74 -1.10
N ALA A 72 118.00 56.43 -1.81
CA ALA A 72 119.30 55.90 -2.22
C ALA A 72 120.22 55.49 -1.05
N ASP A 73 119.95 56.01 0.15
CA ASP A 73 120.63 55.65 1.40
C ASP A 73 120.07 54.38 2.06
N GLY A 74 119.06 53.75 1.45
CA GLY A 74 118.39 52.56 1.96
C GLY A 74 117.27 52.83 2.97
N THR A 75 117.00 54.09 3.34
CA THR A 75 115.91 54.43 4.26
C THR A 75 114.54 54.31 3.57
N SER A 76 113.51 53.97 4.34
CA SER A 76 112.12 53.91 3.88
C SER A 76 111.23 54.85 4.70
N VAL A 77 110.53 55.77 4.02
CA VAL A 77 109.68 56.78 4.66
C VAL A 77 108.27 56.68 4.10
N ASN A 78 107.25 56.79 4.95
CA ASN A 78 105.86 56.88 4.52
C ASN A 78 105.59 58.24 3.85
N ILE A 79 105.28 58.18 2.56
CA ILE A 79 105.00 59.34 1.70
C ILE A 79 103.56 59.33 1.19
N SER A 80 102.64 58.63 1.85
CA SER A 80 101.25 58.40 1.38
C SER A 80 100.45 59.67 1.12
N ASN A 81 100.73 60.75 1.86
CA ASN A 81 100.10 62.06 1.66
C ASN A 81 100.82 62.97 0.64
N ARG A 82 101.93 62.49 0.06
CA ARG A 82 102.78 63.22 -0.89
C ARG A 82 102.75 62.61 -2.30
N VAL A 83 102.02 61.51 -2.49
CA VAL A 83 101.84 60.83 -3.78
C VAL A 83 100.46 61.13 -4.36
N THR A 84 100.33 61.06 -5.67
CA THR A 84 99.01 60.99 -6.32
C THR A 84 98.60 59.53 -6.41
N TRP A 85 97.49 59.20 -5.73
CA TRP A 85 96.87 57.88 -5.80
C TRP A 85 95.94 57.76 -7.00
N ASN A 86 95.99 56.62 -7.68
CA ASN A 86 95.10 56.29 -8.79
C ASN A 86 94.67 54.82 -8.74
N SER A 87 93.45 54.53 -9.20
CA SER A 87 92.94 53.18 -9.41
C SER A 87 92.69 52.96 -10.90
N ALA A 88 93.26 51.89 -11.46
CA ALA A 88 93.14 51.61 -12.89
C ALA A 88 91.70 51.28 -13.34
N THR A 89 90.91 50.63 -12.47
CA THR A 89 89.50 50.31 -12.71
C THR A 89 88.63 50.83 -11.58
N THR A 90 88.16 52.07 -11.71
CA THR A 90 87.37 52.77 -10.67
C THR A 90 86.01 52.13 -10.38
N MET A 91 85.48 51.29 -11.27
CA MET A 91 84.29 50.46 -11.01
C MET A 91 84.58 49.27 -10.08
N VAL A 92 85.82 48.79 -10.02
CA VAL A 92 86.23 47.67 -9.15
C VAL A 92 86.63 48.21 -7.78
N ALA A 93 87.42 49.27 -7.73
CA ALA A 93 87.80 49.96 -6.49
C ALA A 93 88.14 51.43 -6.74
N THR A 94 87.85 52.31 -5.78
CA THR A 94 88.29 53.70 -5.80
C THR A 94 89.36 53.93 -4.74
N VAL A 95 90.25 54.90 -4.95
CA VAL A 95 91.26 55.31 -3.97
C VAL A 95 91.18 56.81 -3.77
N ASN A 96 91.15 57.26 -2.51
CA ASN A 96 91.11 58.70 -2.21
C ASN A 96 92.53 59.31 -2.12
N ALA A 97 92.60 60.63 -1.94
CA ALA A 97 93.87 61.37 -1.90
C ALA A 97 94.81 60.96 -0.75
N THR A 98 94.30 60.29 0.29
CA THR A 98 95.10 59.83 1.44
C THR A 98 95.45 58.35 1.35
N GLY A 99 95.13 57.65 0.26
CA GLY A 99 95.43 56.23 0.07
C GLY A 99 94.38 55.25 0.64
N MET A 100 93.21 55.72 1.07
CA MET A 100 92.11 54.82 1.45
C MET A 100 91.47 54.25 0.20
N VAL A 101 91.52 52.93 0.03
CA VAL A 101 90.93 52.22 -1.09
C VAL A 101 89.58 51.64 -0.66
N SER A 102 88.52 51.91 -1.43
CA SER A 102 87.19 51.31 -1.26
C SER A 102 86.94 50.29 -2.36
N ALA A 103 86.77 49.02 -1.98
CA ALA A 103 86.44 47.94 -2.89
C ALA A 103 84.95 47.97 -3.23
N LEU A 104 84.59 48.02 -4.50
CA LEU A 104 83.22 48.24 -4.96
C LEU A 104 82.60 46.99 -5.59
N THR A 105 83.28 46.39 -6.57
CA THR A 105 82.73 45.27 -7.35
C THR A 105 83.81 44.22 -7.58
N ASN A 106 83.43 42.95 -7.67
CA ASN A 106 84.36 41.84 -7.92
C ASN A 106 85.20 42.09 -9.19
N GLY A 107 86.51 41.86 -9.07
CA GLY A 107 87.46 42.04 -10.17
C GLY A 107 88.83 42.47 -9.64
N THR A 108 89.73 42.86 -10.54
CA THR A 108 91.06 43.36 -10.17
C THR A 108 91.25 44.81 -10.58
N SER A 109 91.86 45.62 -9.71
CA SER A 109 92.32 46.98 -10.03
C SER A 109 93.79 47.16 -9.62
N VAL A 110 94.57 47.81 -10.46
CA VAL A 110 95.93 48.25 -10.08
C VAL A 110 95.81 49.57 -9.33
N ILE A 111 96.26 49.59 -8.07
CA ILE A 111 96.36 50.80 -7.27
C ILE A 111 97.79 51.30 -7.39
N SER A 112 97.95 52.53 -7.87
CA SER A 112 99.24 53.17 -8.09
C SER A 112 99.40 54.44 -7.29
N ALA A 113 100.59 54.64 -6.72
CA ALA A 113 101.05 55.87 -6.10
C ALA A 113 102.21 56.44 -6.92
N ALA A 114 102.11 57.70 -7.35
CA ALA A 114 103.14 58.35 -8.15
C ALA A 114 103.56 59.71 -7.56
N VAL A 115 104.87 59.98 -7.52
CA VAL A 115 105.43 61.30 -7.23
C VAL A 115 106.83 61.42 -7.84
N ALA A 116 107.20 62.61 -8.31
CA ALA A 116 108.54 62.93 -8.85
C ALA A 116 109.04 61.93 -9.94
N GLY A 117 108.13 61.47 -10.80
CA GLY A 117 108.44 60.54 -11.90
C GLY A 117 108.67 59.08 -11.48
N LYS A 118 108.50 58.74 -10.20
CA LYS A 118 108.54 57.38 -9.66
C LYS A 118 107.12 56.88 -9.41
N THR A 119 106.88 55.60 -9.68
CA THR A 119 105.58 54.96 -9.49
C THR A 119 105.75 53.65 -8.73
N GLY A 120 104.96 53.48 -7.68
CA GLY A 120 104.75 52.20 -7.01
C GLY A 120 103.35 51.69 -7.32
N GLN A 121 103.20 50.38 -7.52
CA GLN A 121 101.92 49.78 -7.86
C GLN A 121 101.71 48.48 -7.09
N THR A 122 100.45 48.15 -6.85
CA THR A 122 100.02 46.88 -6.29
C THR A 122 98.70 46.47 -6.95
N THR A 123 98.50 45.17 -7.21
CA THR A 123 97.24 44.68 -7.78
C THR A 123 96.28 44.37 -6.66
N LEU A 124 95.24 45.18 -6.50
CA LEU A 124 94.11 44.86 -5.63
C LEU A 124 93.20 43.85 -6.34
N THR A 125 92.95 42.72 -5.70
CA THR A 125 91.86 41.81 -6.07
C THR A 125 90.66 42.09 -5.16
N VAL A 126 89.53 42.46 -5.74
CA VAL A 126 88.26 42.56 -5.05
C VAL A 126 87.50 41.25 -5.25
N THR A 127 87.23 40.53 -4.16
CA THR A 127 86.39 39.33 -4.19
C THR A 127 84.95 39.64 -3.83
N ASP A 128 84.05 38.69 -4.08
CA ASP A 128 82.71 38.73 -3.50
C ASP A 128 82.80 38.69 -1.97
N ALA A 129 81.82 39.30 -1.30
CA ALA A 129 81.65 39.12 0.12
C ALA A 129 81.31 37.65 0.39
N ALA A 130 82.01 37.03 1.35
CA ALA A 130 81.73 35.65 1.72
C ALA A 130 80.53 35.60 2.65
N LEU A 131 79.62 34.65 2.46
CA LEU A 131 78.55 34.38 3.43
C LEU A 131 79.20 33.92 4.75
N VAL A 132 78.77 34.48 5.88
CA VAL A 132 79.31 34.15 7.22
C VAL A 132 78.29 33.35 8.03
N SER A 133 77.03 33.75 7.99
CA SER A 133 75.96 33.07 8.73
C SER A 133 74.62 33.19 8.01
N ILE A 134 73.73 32.25 8.27
CA ILE A 134 72.32 32.31 7.90
C ILE A 134 71.50 32.43 9.20
N THR A 135 70.44 33.23 9.18
CA THR A 135 69.44 33.29 10.25
C THR A 135 68.06 32.97 9.69
N LEU A 136 67.27 32.20 10.44
CA LEU A 136 65.94 31.79 10.02
C LEU A 136 64.84 32.59 10.71
N THR A 137 63.76 32.87 9.97
CA THR A 137 62.55 33.46 10.49
C THR A 137 61.35 32.62 10.06
N PRO A 138 60.49 32.14 10.99
CA PRO A 138 60.59 32.29 12.44
C PRO A 138 61.64 31.35 13.07
N LEU A 139 62.13 31.71 14.26
CA LEU A 139 63.11 30.94 15.06
C LEU A 139 62.52 29.68 15.71
N ALA A 140 61.20 29.55 15.72
CA ALA A 140 60.44 28.34 15.93
C ALA A 140 59.06 28.53 15.30
N SER A 141 58.46 27.46 14.78
CA SER A 141 57.10 27.51 14.25
C SER A 141 56.26 26.33 14.74
N THR A 142 54.95 26.51 14.79
CA THR A 142 54.00 25.44 15.07
C THR A 142 52.80 25.57 14.14
N ALA A 143 52.35 24.48 13.55
CA ALA A 143 51.17 24.44 12.68
C ALA A 143 50.43 23.11 12.78
N ASN A 144 49.18 23.07 12.35
CA ASN A 144 48.43 21.81 12.22
C ASN A 144 48.86 21.09 10.94
N ALA A 145 48.75 19.76 10.92
CA ALA A 145 48.91 18.98 9.69
C ALA A 145 47.98 19.53 8.57
N GLY A 146 48.52 19.67 7.36
CA GLY A 146 47.83 20.22 6.19
C GLY A 146 47.93 21.74 6.01
N VAL A 147 48.68 22.46 6.86
CA VAL A 147 48.94 23.90 6.74
C VAL A 147 50.32 24.16 6.15
N ASP A 148 50.43 25.14 5.24
CA ASP A 148 51.70 25.60 4.70
C ASP A 148 52.29 26.69 5.59
N VAL A 149 53.58 26.59 5.90
CA VAL A 149 54.32 27.54 6.75
C VAL A 149 55.50 28.11 5.98
N GLN A 150 55.57 29.43 5.89
CA GLN A 150 56.67 30.13 5.25
C GLN A 150 57.84 30.31 6.20
N PHE A 151 59.00 29.80 5.82
CA PHE A 151 60.29 30.11 6.42
C PHE A 151 61.06 31.07 5.53
N GLY A 152 61.70 32.07 6.15
CA GLY A 152 62.62 33.00 5.50
C GLY A 152 64.05 32.75 5.96
N ALA A 153 65.01 32.90 5.04
CA ALA A 153 66.44 32.84 5.33
C ALA A 153 67.09 34.19 5.02
N THR A 154 67.82 34.75 5.98
CA THR A 154 68.62 35.97 5.80
C THR A 154 70.09 35.61 6.00
N GLY A 155 70.93 35.85 5.00
CA GLY A 155 72.38 35.67 5.08
C GLY A 155 73.07 36.94 5.54
N VAL A 156 74.10 36.81 6.38
CA VAL A 156 75.01 37.89 6.79
C VAL A 156 76.38 37.62 6.19
N TYR A 157 76.95 38.61 5.51
CA TYR A 157 78.20 38.49 4.76
C TYR A 157 79.39 39.09 5.51
N SER A 158 80.62 38.77 5.08
CA SER A 158 81.88 39.18 5.70
C SER A 158 82.10 40.69 5.74
N ASN A 159 81.36 41.45 4.94
CA ASN A 159 81.34 42.92 4.96
C ASN A 159 80.26 43.52 5.88
N GLY A 160 79.53 42.68 6.63
CA GLY A 160 78.45 43.09 7.53
C GLY A 160 77.09 43.31 6.87
N SER A 161 76.99 43.21 5.54
CA SER A 161 75.71 43.33 4.83
C SER A 161 74.82 42.09 5.01
N SER A 162 73.50 42.28 4.91
CA SER A 162 72.52 41.19 4.96
C SER A 162 71.76 41.05 3.64
N GLN A 163 71.50 39.83 3.19
CA GLN A 163 70.65 39.56 2.02
C GLN A 163 69.56 38.53 2.35
N ASN A 164 68.39 38.68 1.73
CA ASN A 164 67.36 37.64 1.77
C ASN A 164 67.79 36.49 0.86
N LEU A 165 68.05 35.34 1.46
CA LEU A 165 68.49 34.11 0.79
C LEU A 165 67.37 33.07 0.69
N THR A 166 66.13 33.42 1.02
CA THR A 166 65.01 32.46 1.10
C THR A 166 64.90 31.58 -0.15
N SER A 167 65.03 32.16 -1.34
CA SER A 167 65.01 31.46 -2.64
C SER A 167 66.34 30.85 -3.09
N ALA A 168 67.44 31.19 -2.41
CA ALA A 168 68.79 30.77 -2.76
C ALA A 168 69.29 29.58 -1.93
N VAL A 169 68.82 29.43 -0.69
CA VAL A 169 69.15 28.30 0.19
C VAL A 169 68.42 27.03 -0.24
N ILE A 170 69.02 25.88 0.04
CA ILE A 170 68.36 24.58 -0.05
C ILE A 170 67.65 24.34 1.28
N TRP A 171 66.34 24.15 1.23
CA TRP A 171 65.52 23.82 2.39
C TRP A 171 65.39 22.31 2.57
N THR A 172 65.59 21.83 3.79
CA THR A 172 65.42 20.42 4.18
C THR A 172 64.68 20.32 5.50
N SER A 173 64.04 19.17 5.72
CA SER A 173 63.42 18.77 6.98
C SER A 173 64.11 17.50 7.45
N SER A 174 64.41 17.38 8.74
CA SER A 174 65.00 16.15 9.30
C SER A 174 64.06 14.95 9.21
N ASP A 175 62.75 15.20 9.13
CA ASP A 175 61.72 14.19 8.91
C ASP A 175 60.73 14.68 7.83
N LEU A 176 60.84 14.09 6.65
CA LEU A 176 59.98 14.39 5.49
C LEU A 176 58.57 13.83 5.64
N THR A 177 58.31 12.95 6.61
CA THR A 177 56.95 12.48 6.93
C THR A 177 56.19 13.47 7.81
N ILE A 178 56.91 14.30 8.57
CA ILE A 178 56.33 15.36 9.43
C ILE A 178 56.15 16.66 8.65
N ALA A 179 57.17 17.11 7.92
CA ALA A 179 57.07 18.27 7.05
C ALA A 179 57.96 18.14 5.81
N SER A 180 57.43 18.54 4.65
CA SER A 180 58.16 18.51 3.38
C SER A 180 58.21 19.89 2.74
N PHE A 181 59.34 20.24 2.17
CA PHE A 181 59.45 21.35 1.22
C PHE A 181 59.22 20.74 -0.16
N ASN A 182 58.04 20.97 -0.73
CA ASN A 182 57.60 20.26 -1.93
C ASN A 182 58.48 20.63 -3.15
N PRO A 183 59.11 19.69 -3.87
CA PRO A 183 59.87 19.97 -5.09
C PRO A 183 59.00 20.49 -6.27
N ASP A 184 57.68 20.24 -6.27
CA ASP A 184 56.79 20.55 -7.41
C ASP A 184 56.26 22.00 -7.42
N ARG A 185 56.43 22.75 -6.32
CA ARG A 185 56.00 24.15 -6.19
C ARG A 185 57.19 25.03 -5.85
N LEU A 186 57.88 25.50 -6.90
CA LEU A 186 59.03 26.40 -6.86
C LEU A 186 60.15 25.89 -5.91
N PRO A 187 61.18 25.18 -6.43
CA PRO A 187 62.30 24.78 -5.60
C PRO A 187 62.86 25.99 -4.86
N ASN A 188 63.13 25.80 -3.56
CA ASN A 188 63.66 26.79 -2.63
C ASN A 188 62.72 27.94 -2.22
N SER A 189 61.40 27.82 -2.34
CA SER A 189 60.48 28.88 -1.88
C SER A 189 60.47 29.15 -0.37
N GLY A 190 61.04 28.27 0.45
CA GLY A 190 60.94 28.31 1.92
C GLY A 190 59.56 27.93 2.46
N LEU A 191 58.64 27.45 1.61
CA LEU A 191 57.31 27.04 2.01
C LEU A 191 57.31 25.55 2.41
N ALA A 192 57.12 25.28 3.70
CA ALA A 192 57.01 23.93 4.25
C ALA A 192 55.54 23.49 4.31
N ARG A 193 55.22 22.30 3.79
CA ARG A 193 53.93 21.63 4.02
C ARG A 193 54.02 20.83 5.32
N ALA A 194 53.16 21.12 6.29
CA ALA A 194 52.97 20.25 7.45
C ALA A 194 52.19 18.98 7.02
N LEU A 195 52.73 17.78 7.27
CA LEU A 195 52.18 16.52 6.77
C LEU A 195 51.60 15.65 7.89
N ALA A 196 52.34 15.42 8.97
CA ALA A 196 51.91 14.58 10.09
C ALA A 196 52.34 15.18 11.43
N ALA A 197 51.60 14.84 12.49
CA ALA A 197 51.91 15.33 13.84
C ALA A 197 53.27 14.83 14.32
N GLY A 198 54.08 15.73 14.90
CA GLY A 198 55.44 15.47 15.35
C GLY A 198 56.30 16.72 15.27
N THR A 199 57.55 16.63 15.72
CA THR A 199 58.50 17.75 15.64
C THR A 199 59.62 17.40 14.68
N THR A 200 59.95 18.31 13.77
CA THR A 200 61.07 18.19 12.83
C THR A 200 61.96 19.44 12.86
N THR A 201 63.22 19.29 12.45
CA THR A 201 64.15 20.40 12.30
C THR A 201 64.16 20.84 10.84
N VAL A 202 63.83 22.11 10.60
CA VAL A 202 63.97 22.77 9.30
C VAL A 202 65.37 23.35 9.19
N THR A 203 66.06 23.02 8.09
CA THR A 203 67.42 23.49 7.83
C THR A 203 67.47 24.23 6.50
N ALA A 204 68.01 25.44 6.50
CA ALA A 204 68.43 26.15 5.30
C ALA A 204 69.95 26.00 5.14
N ASN A 205 70.41 25.58 3.98
CA ASN A 205 71.82 25.41 3.67
C ASN A 205 72.18 26.14 2.37
N LEU A 206 73.24 26.94 2.39
CA LEU A 206 73.87 27.49 1.20
C LEU A 206 75.40 27.37 1.33
N ALA A 207 76.01 26.67 0.37
CA ALA A 207 77.46 26.50 0.27
C ALA A 207 78.15 26.02 1.58
N GLY A 208 77.48 25.14 2.35
CA GLY A 208 78.03 24.55 3.57
C GLY A 208 77.77 25.35 4.85
N ILE A 209 77.21 26.56 4.74
CA ILE A 209 76.73 27.34 5.89
C ILE A 209 75.25 27.01 6.08
N SER A 210 74.90 26.60 7.28
CA SER A 210 73.53 26.19 7.61
C SER A 210 72.99 26.91 8.83
N ALA A 211 71.67 27.06 8.85
CA ALA A 211 70.91 27.46 10.01
C ALA A 211 69.73 26.52 10.17
N ASN A 212 69.36 26.22 11.42
CA ASN A 212 68.28 25.32 11.75
C ASN A 212 67.27 25.98 12.69
N THR A 213 66.03 25.52 12.61
CA THR A 213 64.90 25.94 13.45
C THR A 213 63.99 24.74 13.69
N THR A 214 63.29 24.72 14.83
CA THR A 214 62.32 23.66 15.13
C THR A 214 60.96 23.98 14.54
N PHE A 215 60.36 23.00 13.86
CA PHE A 215 58.98 23.06 13.39
C PHE A 215 58.16 21.94 14.04
N THR A 216 57.18 22.31 14.84
CA THR A 216 56.26 21.36 15.49
C THR A 216 54.95 21.31 14.71
N VAL A 217 54.63 20.14 14.17
CA VAL A 217 53.34 19.86 13.56
C VAL A 217 52.44 19.22 14.61
N THR A 218 51.28 19.82 14.83
CA THR A 218 50.26 19.29 15.73
C THR A 218 49.22 18.52 14.94
N ALA A 219 48.62 17.50 15.58
CA ALA A 219 47.53 16.76 14.96
C ALA A 219 46.35 17.68 14.72
N ALA A 220 45.77 17.63 13.51
CA ALA A 220 44.57 18.41 13.24
C ALA A 220 43.40 17.82 14.04
N SER A 221 42.84 18.58 14.96
CA SER A 221 41.66 18.17 15.73
C SER A 221 40.39 18.51 14.95
N LEU A 222 39.42 17.61 14.89
CA LEU A 222 38.10 17.88 14.33
C LEU A 222 37.44 19.04 15.12
N THR A 223 36.93 20.05 14.43
CA THR A 223 36.30 21.23 15.04
C THR A 223 34.79 21.29 14.81
N SER A 224 34.29 20.73 13.70
CA SER A 224 32.85 20.66 13.42
C SER A 224 32.50 19.56 12.43
N LEU A 225 31.26 19.06 12.49
CA LEU A 225 30.65 18.21 11.48
C LEU A 225 29.41 18.93 10.91
N VAL A 226 29.16 18.79 9.60
CA VAL A 226 27.97 19.31 8.93
C VAL A 226 27.41 18.25 7.99
N ILE A 227 26.10 17.99 8.07
CA ILE A 227 25.37 17.11 7.15
C ILE A 227 24.78 17.94 6.01
N THR A 228 24.94 17.48 4.77
CA THR A 228 24.34 18.06 3.56
C THR A 228 23.58 16.96 2.80
N PRO A 229 22.38 17.23 2.28
CA PRO A 229 21.56 18.44 2.47
C PRO A 229 21.12 18.62 3.93
N ALA A 230 20.88 19.86 4.35
CA ALA A 230 20.54 20.18 5.75
C ALA A 230 19.09 19.85 6.13
N ASN A 231 18.14 19.96 5.17
CA ASN A 231 16.72 19.65 5.35
C ASN A 231 16.13 19.00 4.09
N PRO A 232 16.57 17.79 3.68
CA PRO A 232 16.03 17.13 2.51
C PRO A 232 14.57 16.71 2.71
N SER A 233 13.88 16.57 1.58
CA SER A 233 12.54 16.00 1.50
C SER A 233 12.58 14.79 0.56
N VAL A 234 12.02 13.65 0.98
CA VAL A 234 12.01 12.38 0.24
C VAL A 234 10.62 11.75 0.36
N ILE A 235 10.23 10.91 -0.59
CA ILE A 235 8.94 10.19 -0.54
C ILE A 235 9.18 8.77 0.00
N VAL A 236 8.24 8.23 0.77
CA VAL A 236 8.26 6.83 1.24
C VAL A 236 8.59 5.87 0.09
N GLY A 237 9.51 4.93 0.36
CA GLY A 237 9.99 3.93 -0.59
C GLY A 237 11.18 4.38 -1.45
N LEU A 238 11.57 5.66 -1.41
CA LEU A 238 12.75 6.17 -2.13
C LEU A 238 13.95 6.37 -1.20
N ASN A 239 15.14 6.49 -1.82
CA ASN A 239 16.39 6.72 -1.12
C ASN A 239 16.87 8.18 -1.26
N GLN A 240 17.52 8.69 -0.22
CA GLN A 240 18.18 9.99 -0.20
C GLN A 240 19.64 9.84 0.25
N GLN A 241 20.60 10.24 -0.59
CA GLN A 241 22.01 10.25 -0.21
C GLN A 241 22.30 11.47 0.67
N MET A 242 22.96 11.23 1.80
CA MET A 242 23.47 12.24 2.73
C MET A 242 24.99 12.24 2.70
N VAL A 243 25.58 13.42 2.92
CA VAL A 243 27.03 13.64 2.97
C VAL A 243 27.35 14.33 4.29
N VAL A 244 28.37 13.85 5.03
CA VAL A 244 28.89 14.57 6.21
C VAL A 244 30.30 15.05 5.95
N THR A 245 30.51 16.36 6.11
CA THR A 245 31.81 17.02 5.98
C THR A 245 32.31 17.45 7.34
N GLY A 246 33.54 17.07 7.69
CA GLY A 246 34.21 17.52 8.90
C GLY A 246 35.21 18.63 8.62
N THR A 247 35.18 19.69 9.43
CA THR A 247 36.19 20.75 9.41
C THR A 247 37.18 20.50 10.52
N PHE A 248 38.48 20.56 10.22
CA PHE A 248 39.57 20.34 11.16
C PHE A 248 40.29 21.65 11.51
N SER A 249 41.01 21.66 12.63
CA SER A 249 41.84 22.78 13.07
C SER A 249 42.85 23.14 11.98
N GLY A 250 42.79 24.37 11.47
CA GLY A 250 43.51 24.81 10.27
C GLY A 250 42.62 25.09 9.06
N GLY A 251 41.31 24.81 9.15
CA GLY A 251 40.30 25.21 8.17
C GLY A 251 40.06 24.24 7.01
N ASN A 252 40.77 23.10 6.99
CA ASN A 252 40.56 22.07 5.98
C ASN A 252 39.24 21.33 6.25
N SER A 253 38.43 21.14 5.20
CA SER A 253 37.21 20.32 5.23
C SER A 253 37.43 19.00 4.50
N VAL A 254 36.97 17.91 5.09
CA VAL A 254 37.12 16.54 4.58
C VAL A 254 35.74 15.89 4.51
N ASP A 255 35.46 15.19 3.41
CA ASP A 255 34.28 14.31 3.31
C ASP A 255 34.53 13.06 4.18
N LEU A 256 33.69 12.90 5.20
CA LEU A 256 33.76 11.81 6.17
C LEU A 256 32.59 10.85 6.01
N THR A 257 31.83 10.90 4.91
CA THR A 257 30.58 10.16 4.70
C THR A 257 30.72 8.65 4.89
N SER A 258 31.81 8.06 4.42
CA SER A 258 32.08 6.62 4.59
C SER A 258 32.70 6.25 5.94
N GLN A 259 33.22 7.23 6.69
CA GLN A 259 33.94 7.04 7.94
C GLN A 259 33.07 7.34 9.16
N ALA A 260 32.03 8.16 8.97
CA ALA A 260 31.06 8.49 10.01
C ALA A 260 30.10 7.33 10.26
N VAL A 261 29.64 7.25 11.51
CA VAL A 261 28.55 6.36 11.91
C VAL A 261 27.25 7.14 11.71
N TRP A 262 26.43 6.68 10.77
CA TRP A 262 25.10 7.21 10.49
C TRP A 262 24.06 6.49 11.35
N ALA A 263 23.11 7.26 11.87
CA ALA A 263 21.95 6.74 12.59
C ALA A 263 20.74 7.64 12.36
N SER A 264 19.56 7.03 12.22
CA SER A 264 18.28 7.72 12.35
C SER A 264 17.79 7.60 13.79
N VAL A 265 17.25 8.68 14.35
CA VAL A 265 16.62 8.65 15.67
C VAL A 265 15.37 7.77 15.64
N ASP A 266 14.64 7.78 14.52
CA ASP A 266 13.47 6.94 14.29
C ASP A 266 13.67 6.10 13.03
N THR A 267 14.07 4.85 13.24
CA THR A 267 14.28 3.88 12.15
C THR A 267 12.98 3.39 11.53
N SER A 268 11.81 3.69 12.10
CA SER A 268 10.51 3.39 11.48
C SER A 268 10.14 4.40 10.40
N LEU A 269 10.70 5.62 10.44
CA LEU A 269 10.49 6.66 9.41
C LEU A 269 11.55 6.60 8.31
N LEU A 270 12.82 6.39 8.70
CA LEU A 270 13.96 6.42 7.79
C LEU A 270 15.11 5.59 8.35
N THR A 271 15.72 4.75 7.53
CA THR A 271 16.89 3.94 7.92
C THR A 271 18.09 4.27 7.05
N PHE A 272 19.30 3.94 7.51
CA PHE A 272 20.52 3.99 6.70
C PHE A 272 20.97 2.60 6.28
N ASN A 273 21.71 2.52 5.18
CA ASN A 273 22.49 1.34 4.86
C ASN A 273 23.56 1.08 5.93
N THR A 274 24.08 -0.15 5.99
CA THR A 274 25.11 -0.54 6.98
C THR A 274 26.32 0.39 6.95
N ASN A 275 26.70 0.91 8.12
CA ASN A 275 27.86 1.80 8.29
C ASN A 275 29.15 1.17 7.72
N GLY A 276 29.92 1.94 6.95
CA GLY A 276 31.18 1.50 6.32
C GLY A 276 31.00 0.77 4.98
N ALA A 277 29.77 0.62 4.47
CA ALA A 277 29.52 0.10 3.13
C ALA A 277 29.82 1.15 2.04
N ALA A 278 29.94 0.70 0.78
CA ALA A 278 30.23 1.54 -0.38
C ALA A 278 29.23 2.71 -0.59
N ASN A 279 28.01 2.61 -0.04
CA ASN A 279 26.95 3.61 -0.14
C ASN A 279 26.64 4.29 1.21
N SER A 280 27.59 4.34 2.15
CA SER A 280 27.37 4.94 3.48
C SER A 280 26.72 6.33 3.37
N GLY A 281 25.81 6.65 4.28
CA GLY A 281 25.01 7.88 4.23
C GLY A 281 23.80 7.80 3.29
N LEU A 282 23.49 6.64 2.69
CA LEU A 282 22.27 6.45 1.93
C LEU A 282 21.11 6.14 2.88
N ALA A 283 20.18 7.09 2.99
CA ALA A 283 18.95 6.95 3.75
C ALA A 283 17.83 6.34 2.89
N THR A 284 17.01 5.45 3.45
CA THR A 284 15.81 4.87 2.83
C THR A 284 14.60 5.30 3.63
N ALA A 285 13.63 5.93 2.97
CA ALA A 285 12.39 6.39 3.58
C ALA A 285 11.38 5.24 3.73
N ILE A 286 10.82 5.08 4.93
CA ILE A 286 9.96 3.96 5.32
C ILE A 286 8.52 4.41 5.59
N ALA A 287 8.32 5.53 6.29
CA ALA A 287 7.00 6.04 6.65
C ALA A 287 6.98 7.59 6.68
N PRO A 288 5.82 8.22 6.42
CA PRO A 288 5.73 9.68 6.36
C PRO A 288 5.96 10.30 7.75
N GLY A 289 6.64 11.44 7.80
CA GLY A 289 7.02 12.14 9.04
C GLY A 289 8.34 12.88 8.89
N THR A 290 8.81 13.54 9.95
CA THR A 290 10.14 14.17 9.96
C THR A 290 11.11 13.32 10.77
N ALA A 291 12.12 12.73 10.12
CA ALA A 291 13.14 11.92 10.76
C ALA A 291 14.37 12.78 11.11
N ALA A 292 14.72 12.85 12.39
CA ALA A 292 16.00 13.41 12.81
C ALA A 292 17.11 12.37 12.57
N ILE A 293 18.15 12.76 11.84
CA ILE A 293 19.30 11.91 11.54
C ILE A 293 20.57 12.48 12.16
N THR A 294 21.51 11.58 12.46
CA THR A 294 22.80 11.90 13.05
C THR A 294 23.93 11.26 12.26
N ALA A 295 25.05 11.98 12.16
CA ALA A 295 26.32 11.47 11.67
C ALA A 295 27.39 11.78 12.72
N SER A 296 28.08 10.75 13.21
CA SER A 296 29.08 10.90 14.26
C SER A 296 30.47 10.43 13.80
N PHE A 297 31.49 11.24 14.11
CA PHE A 297 32.89 10.94 13.82
C PHE A 297 33.79 11.68 14.81
N GLY A 298 34.84 11.03 15.31
CA GLY A 298 35.84 11.67 16.18
C GLY A 298 35.28 12.27 17.48
N GLY A 299 34.18 11.72 18.02
CA GLY A 299 33.52 12.22 19.23
C GLY A 299 32.60 13.42 19.03
N MET A 300 32.43 13.91 17.79
CA MET A 300 31.44 14.93 17.43
C MET A 300 30.25 14.29 16.72
N THR A 301 29.10 14.97 16.81
CA THR A 301 27.86 14.57 16.14
C THR A 301 27.27 15.77 15.40
N ALA A 302 26.90 15.58 14.14
CA ALA A 302 26.05 16.49 13.38
C ALA A 302 24.63 15.94 13.29
N THR A 303 23.65 16.84 13.18
CA THR A 303 22.22 16.51 13.06
C THR A 303 21.59 17.18 11.84
N SER A 304 20.62 16.52 11.22
CA SER A 304 19.79 17.06 10.14
C SER A 304 18.38 16.47 10.25
N ASN A 305 17.36 17.17 9.75
CA ASN A 305 15.99 16.67 9.71
C ASN A 305 15.61 16.33 8.26
N VAL A 306 15.15 15.11 8.03
CA VAL A 306 14.65 14.66 6.73
C VAL A 306 13.12 14.62 6.77
N LEU A 307 12.46 15.36 5.90
CA LEU A 307 11.01 15.28 5.73
C LEU A 307 10.69 14.10 4.80
N VAL A 308 9.97 13.12 5.31
CA VAL A 308 9.44 11.98 4.56
C VAL A 308 7.97 12.23 4.24
N ASN A 309 7.62 12.32 2.97
CA ASN A 309 6.24 12.50 2.50
C ASN A 309 5.62 11.15 2.17
N SER A 310 4.29 11.04 2.30
CA SER A 310 3.55 9.87 1.85
C SER A 310 3.60 9.72 0.33
N ALA A 311 3.54 8.48 -0.15
CA ALA A 311 3.27 8.23 -1.56
C ALA A 311 1.83 8.64 -1.85
N GLU A 312 1.62 9.52 -2.83
CA GLU A 312 0.30 10.00 -3.23
C GLU A 312 -0.09 9.39 -4.56
N LEU A 313 -1.34 8.93 -4.68
CA LEU A 313 -1.90 8.44 -5.94
C LEU A 313 -2.05 9.62 -6.90
N THR A 314 -1.41 9.54 -8.07
CA THR A 314 -1.40 10.62 -9.08
C THR A 314 -2.21 10.29 -10.32
N ALA A 315 -2.31 9.00 -10.66
CA ALA A 315 -3.09 8.55 -11.80
C ALA A 315 -3.63 7.14 -11.58
N LEU A 316 -4.62 6.77 -12.39
CA LEU A 316 -5.21 5.44 -12.45
C LEU A 316 -5.14 4.95 -13.90
N SER A 317 -4.84 3.67 -14.09
CA SER A 317 -4.93 2.98 -15.39
C SER A 317 -5.83 1.76 -15.28
N ILE A 318 -6.52 1.40 -16.37
CA ILE A 318 -7.41 0.24 -16.44
C ILE A 318 -6.85 -0.76 -17.45
N THR A 319 -6.79 -2.04 -17.07
CA THR A 319 -6.43 -3.17 -17.94
C THR A 319 -7.55 -4.21 -17.95
N PRO A 320 -7.99 -4.72 -19.12
CA PRO A 320 -7.54 -4.31 -20.44
C PRO A 320 -8.02 -2.89 -20.79
N ILE A 321 -7.23 -2.18 -21.62
CA ILE A 321 -7.59 -0.82 -22.06
C ILE A 321 -8.82 -0.82 -22.97
N THR A 322 -9.10 -1.93 -23.65
CA THR A 322 -10.31 -2.17 -24.45
C THR A 322 -10.65 -3.66 -24.36
N ALA A 323 -11.94 -4.01 -24.40
CA ALA A 323 -12.37 -5.40 -24.44
C ALA A 323 -13.56 -5.59 -25.39
N THR A 324 -13.62 -6.76 -26.03
CA THR A 324 -14.76 -7.19 -26.86
C THR A 324 -15.19 -8.58 -26.43
N ILE A 325 -16.44 -8.73 -26.02
CA ILE A 325 -16.96 -10.00 -25.48
C ILE A 325 -18.43 -10.22 -25.89
N ALA A 326 -18.85 -11.46 -26.11
CA ALA A 326 -20.25 -11.75 -26.45
C ALA A 326 -21.18 -11.60 -25.24
N ALA A 327 -22.43 -11.18 -25.48
CA ALA A 327 -23.48 -11.07 -24.47
C ALA A 327 -23.67 -12.39 -23.69
N GLY A 328 -23.85 -12.29 -22.36
CA GLY A 328 -24.00 -13.42 -21.44
C GLY A 328 -22.69 -13.95 -20.84
N ASN A 329 -21.56 -13.29 -21.09
CA ASN A 329 -20.26 -13.63 -20.49
C ASN A 329 -19.78 -12.50 -19.55
N SER A 330 -18.60 -12.67 -18.94
CA SER A 330 -17.99 -11.66 -18.07
C SER A 330 -16.55 -11.34 -18.45
N GLN A 331 -16.14 -10.09 -18.23
CA GLN A 331 -14.80 -9.57 -18.46
C GLN A 331 -14.27 -8.92 -17.17
N GLN A 332 -13.10 -9.35 -16.70
CA GLN A 332 -12.43 -8.70 -15.58
C GLN A 332 -11.67 -7.45 -16.04
N PHE A 333 -11.88 -6.33 -15.37
CA PHE A 333 -11.05 -5.13 -15.45
C PHE A 333 -10.24 -4.97 -14.17
N ILE A 334 -9.01 -4.50 -14.32
CA ILE A 334 -8.03 -4.29 -13.26
C ILE A 334 -7.68 -2.81 -13.24
N ALA A 335 -7.87 -2.16 -12.09
CA ALA A 335 -7.41 -0.79 -11.87
C ALA A 335 -6.02 -0.82 -11.22
N THR A 336 -5.05 -0.16 -11.86
CA THR A 336 -3.70 0.01 -11.34
C THR A 336 -3.46 1.49 -11.03
N GLY A 337 -3.21 1.80 -9.75
CA GLY A 337 -2.87 3.12 -9.28
C GLY A 337 -1.40 3.44 -9.53
N ILE A 338 -1.09 4.67 -9.92
CA ILE A 338 0.25 5.16 -10.20
C ILE A 338 0.57 6.28 -9.21
N TYR A 339 1.63 6.12 -8.44
CA TYR A 339 1.98 7.02 -7.34
C TYR A 339 3.07 8.01 -7.73
N ASN A 340 3.16 9.13 -7.01
CA ASN A 340 4.15 10.20 -7.24
C ASN A 340 5.62 9.73 -7.09
N ASN A 341 5.87 8.62 -6.39
CA ASN A 341 7.17 7.97 -6.29
C ASN A 341 7.51 7.07 -7.50
N GLY A 342 6.63 6.98 -8.49
CA GLY A 342 6.78 6.16 -9.70
C GLY A 342 6.40 4.68 -9.53
N THR A 343 6.00 4.26 -8.32
CA THR A 343 5.49 2.91 -8.09
C THR A 343 4.04 2.79 -8.57
N SER A 344 3.59 1.56 -8.75
CA SER A 344 2.21 1.25 -9.11
C SER A 344 1.66 0.08 -8.31
N GLU A 345 0.39 0.15 -7.92
CA GLU A 345 -0.28 -0.93 -7.18
C GLU A 345 -1.61 -1.31 -7.81
N ASN A 346 -2.01 -2.58 -7.65
CA ASN A 346 -3.34 -3.03 -8.02
C ASN A 346 -4.34 -2.54 -6.97
N ILE A 347 -5.23 -1.64 -7.38
CA ILE A 347 -6.24 -1.00 -6.53
C ILE A 347 -7.66 -1.42 -6.93
N THR A 348 -7.81 -2.50 -7.69
CA THR A 348 -9.09 -2.97 -8.25
C THR A 348 -10.19 -3.13 -7.21
N SER A 349 -9.84 -3.57 -6.00
CA SER A 349 -10.79 -3.79 -4.91
C SER A 349 -11.10 -2.55 -4.08
N ILE A 350 -10.44 -1.41 -4.32
CA ILE A 350 -10.63 -0.18 -3.52
C ILE A 350 -11.10 1.01 -4.36
N VAL A 351 -11.27 0.83 -5.67
CA VAL A 351 -11.87 1.83 -6.56
C VAL A 351 -13.36 1.53 -6.73
N THR A 352 -14.15 2.58 -6.92
CA THR A 352 -15.57 2.47 -7.29
C THR A 352 -15.67 2.21 -8.80
N TRP A 353 -16.22 1.06 -9.17
CA TRP A 353 -16.48 0.72 -10.57
C TRP A 353 -17.87 1.20 -11.01
N SER A 354 -17.97 1.63 -12.26
CA SER A 354 -19.23 2.01 -12.87
C SER A 354 -19.25 1.67 -14.36
N SER A 355 -20.44 1.46 -14.89
CA SER A 355 -20.69 1.24 -16.31
C SER A 355 -21.52 2.41 -16.84
N SER A 356 -21.19 2.94 -18.02
CA SER A 356 -21.95 4.03 -18.62
C SER A 356 -23.38 3.63 -19.01
N ASP A 357 -23.65 2.33 -19.15
CA ASP A 357 -24.98 1.76 -19.39
C ASP A 357 -25.07 0.34 -18.80
N ILE A 358 -25.72 0.24 -17.64
CA ILE A 358 -25.88 -1.03 -16.92
C ILE A 358 -26.78 -2.03 -17.64
N SER A 359 -27.59 -1.59 -18.62
CA SER A 359 -28.43 -2.49 -19.41
C SER A 359 -27.61 -3.29 -20.42
N ILE A 360 -26.47 -2.74 -20.88
CA ILE A 360 -25.51 -3.39 -21.80
C ILE A 360 -24.52 -4.25 -21.00
N ALA A 361 -23.89 -3.68 -19.98
CA ALA A 361 -23.00 -4.42 -19.09
C ALA A 361 -23.07 -3.87 -17.66
N TYR A 362 -23.27 -4.78 -16.70
CA TYR A 362 -23.22 -4.48 -15.28
C TYR A 362 -21.81 -4.75 -14.74
N VAL A 363 -21.21 -3.79 -14.05
CA VAL A 363 -19.93 -3.98 -13.33
C VAL A 363 -20.19 -3.81 -11.84
N ASN A 364 -19.67 -4.73 -11.03
CA ASN A 364 -19.90 -4.71 -9.59
C ASN A 364 -19.21 -3.46 -8.96
N PRO A 365 -19.96 -2.52 -8.36
CA PRO A 365 -19.42 -1.27 -7.84
C PRO A 365 -18.73 -1.42 -6.47
N ASN A 366 -18.91 -2.54 -5.77
CA ASN A 366 -18.49 -2.68 -4.38
C ASN A 366 -17.07 -3.26 -4.26
N MET A 367 -16.32 -2.74 -3.29
CA MET A 367 -15.00 -3.19 -2.80
C MET A 367 -15.05 -4.63 -2.26
N ALA A 368 -15.17 -5.62 -3.14
CA ALA A 368 -15.45 -7.02 -2.83
C ALA A 368 -14.59 -7.97 -3.68
N ILE A 369 -14.76 -9.28 -3.48
CA ILE A 369 -13.98 -10.33 -4.15
C ILE A 369 -14.09 -10.35 -5.69
N ASP A 370 -15.13 -9.71 -6.26
CA ASP A 370 -15.40 -9.63 -7.71
C ASP A 370 -15.38 -8.18 -8.25
N SER A 371 -14.73 -7.23 -7.57
CA SER A 371 -14.63 -5.85 -8.06
C SER A 371 -13.99 -5.79 -9.45
N GLY A 372 -14.54 -4.94 -10.33
CA GLY A 372 -14.06 -4.80 -11.72
C GLY A 372 -14.52 -5.90 -12.67
N LEU A 373 -15.30 -6.89 -12.21
CA LEU A 373 -15.91 -7.89 -13.09
C LEU A 373 -17.15 -7.31 -13.78
N ALA A 374 -17.07 -7.11 -15.09
CA ALA A 374 -18.18 -6.64 -15.93
C ALA A 374 -18.90 -7.84 -16.56
N THR A 375 -20.19 -8.01 -16.29
CA THR A 375 -21.06 -9.03 -16.89
C THR A 375 -21.90 -8.41 -18.00
N THR A 376 -21.90 -9.00 -19.19
CA THR A 376 -22.55 -8.46 -20.38
C THR A 376 -23.95 -9.04 -20.58
N LEU A 377 -24.91 -8.20 -20.97
CA LEU A 377 -26.33 -8.56 -21.02
C LEU A 377 -26.87 -8.50 -22.45
N ILE A 378 -26.69 -7.37 -23.14
CA ILE A 378 -27.14 -7.17 -24.52
C ILE A 378 -26.02 -6.58 -25.37
N PRO A 379 -25.99 -6.83 -26.70
CA PRO A 379 -25.02 -6.23 -27.61
C PRO A 379 -25.05 -4.70 -27.57
N GLY A 380 -23.89 -4.07 -27.61
CA GLY A 380 -23.75 -2.62 -27.51
C GLY A 380 -22.36 -2.18 -27.08
N ASN A 381 -22.13 -0.87 -26.98
CA ASN A 381 -20.86 -0.29 -26.56
C ASN A 381 -21.04 0.47 -25.26
N VAL A 382 -20.14 0.25 -24.30
CA VAL A 382 -20.23 0.87 -22.97
C VAL A 382 -18.83 1.21 -22.45
N MET A 383 -18.72 2.21 -21.58
CA MET A 383 -17.48 2.54 -20.88
C MET A 383 -17.52 1.97 -19.46
N ILE A 384 -16.48 1.24 -19.08
CA ILE A 384 -16.26 0.78 -17.71
C ILE A 384 -15.26 1.73 -17.05
N SER A 385 -15.69 2.40 -15.99
CA SER A 385 -14.92 3.44 -15.30
C SER A 385 -14.57 3.02 -13.88
N ALA A 386 -13.33 3.25 -13.48
CA ALA A 386 -12.86 3.12 -12.11
C ALA A 386 -12.58 4.52 -11.54
N THR A 387 -13.08 4.79 -10.34
CA THR A 387 -12.98 6.10 -9.68
C THR A 387 -12.54 5.93 -8.23
N ILE A 388 -11.67 6.80 -7.75
CA ILE A 388 -11.25 6.85 -6.35
C ILE A 388 -11.03 8.29 -5.90
N ASP A 389 -11.51 8.63 -4.72
CA ASP A 389 -11.25 9.93 -4.12
C ASP A 389 -9.87 9.92 -3.45
N SER A 390 -9.04 10.91 -3.77
CA SER A 390 -7.72 11.12 -3.19
C SER A 390 -7.63 12.49 -2.51
N THR A 391 -6.55 12.73 -1.76
CA THR A 391 -6.25 14.04 -1.16
C THR A 391 -6.11 15.16 -2.18
N MET A 392 -5.81 14.82 -3.45
CA MET A 392 -5.69 15.74 -4.58
C MET A 392 -7.00 15.90 -5.37
N GLY A 393 -8.08 15.23 -4.95
CA GLY A 393 -9.36 15.18 -5.65
C GLY A 393 -9.68 13.79 -6.23
N THR A 394 -10.81 13.71 -6.93
CA THR A 394 -11.27 12.46 -7.56
C THR A 394 -10.41 12.10 -8.76
N ILE A 395 -9.83 10.91 -8.74
CA ILE A 395 -9.07 10.33 -9.86
C ILE A 395 -9.94 9.26 -10.52
N SER A 396 -10.10 9.34 -11.83
CA SER A 396 -10.84 8.34 -12.60
C SER A 396 -10.15 7.99 -13.91
N ASN A 397 -10.41 6.79 -14.40
CA ASN A 397 -10.10 6.38 -15.77
C ASN A 397 -11.23 5.48 -16.29
N SER A 398 -11.30 5.27 -17.60
CA SER A 398 -12.33 4.49 -18.25
C SER A 398 -11.79 3.67 -19.42
N ALA A 399 -12.33 2.46 -19.61
CA ALA A 399 -11.98 1.56 -20.70
C ALA A 399 -13.25 1.18 -21.49
N PRO A 400 -13.26 1.25 -22.84
CA PRO A 400 -14.38 0.79 -23.64
C PRO A 400 -14.53 -0.73 -23.63
N LEU A 401 -15.78 -1.17 -23.50
CA LEU A 401 -16.23 -2.55 -23.63
C LEU A 401 -17.25 -2.64 -24.79
N THR A 402 -16.95 -3.48 -25.77
CA THR A 402 -17.87 -3.81 -26.88
C THR A 402 -18.51 -5.16 -26.63
N VAL A 403 -19.83 -5.18 -26.48
CA VAL A 403 -20.62 -6.40 -26.35
C VAL A 403 -21.14 -6.81 -27.72
N THR A 404 -20.79 -8.01 -28.17
CA THR A 404 -21.26 -8.57 -29.45
C THR A 404 -22.39 -9.57 -29.24
N ASP A 405 -23.09 -9.93 -30.31
CA ASP A 405 -23.98 -11.09 -30.30
C ASP A 405 -23.19 -12.38 -29.97
N ALA A 406 -23.87 -13.31 -29.30
CA ALA A 406 -23.37 -14.68 -29.18
C ALA A 406 -23.49 -15.38 -30.54
N ILE A 407 -22.42 -16.03 -30.99
CA ILE A 407 -22.38 -16.74 -32.28
C ILE A 407 -22.61 -18.23 -32.08
N ILE A 408 -23.20 -18.89 -33.08
CA ILE A 408 -23.40 -20.35 -33.07
C ILE A 408 -22.02 -21.02 -33.20
N THR A 409 -21.70 -21.92 -32.29
CA THR A 409 -20.45 -22.70 -32.29
C THR A 409 -20.65 -24.09 -32.88
N THR A 410 -21.80 -24.72 -32.68
CA THR A 410 -22.13 -26.04 -33.26
C THR A 410 -23.64 -26.23 -33.41
N VAL A 411 -24.06 -27.06 -34.36
CA VAL A 411 -25.42 -27.62 -34.42
C VAL A 411 -25.33 -29.13 -34.22
N THR A 412 -26.16 -29.69 -33.35
CA THR A 412 -26.21 -31.13 -33.07
C THR A 412 -27.59 -31.71 -33.33
N ILE A 413 -27.64 -32.95 -33.82
CA ILE A 413 -28.89 -33.71 -34.03
C ILE A 413 -29.01 -34.78 -32.94
N SER A 414 -30.19 -34.94 -32.36
CA SER A 414 -30.54 -36.03 -31.46
C SER A 414 -31.83 -36.74 -31.90
N PRO A 415 -31.89 -38.07 -31.83
CA PRO A 415 -30.78 -39.00 -31.56
C PRO A 415 -29.76 -39.05 -32.72
N THR A 416 -28.51 -39.46 -32.43
CA THR A 416 -27.41 -39.51 -33.42
C THR A 416 -27.42 -40.77 -34.31
N THR A 417 -27.99 -41.88 -33.82
CA THR A 417 -28.11 -43.15 -34.56
C THR A 417 -29.53 -43.73 -34.51
N PRO A 418 -30.55 -43.01 -35.03
CA PRO A 418 -31.93 -43.49 -35.06
C PRO A 418 -32.09 -44.75 -35.92
N GLN A 419 -32.79 -45.75 -35.38
CA GLN A 419 -33.26 -46.93 -36.12
C GLN A 419 -34.75 -46.75 -36.40
N LEU A 420 -35.14 -46.73 -37.67
CA LEU A 420 -36.54 -46.64 -38.10
C LEU A 420 -37.00 -48.00 -38.61
N ILE A 421 -38.22 -48.40 -38.25
CA ILE A 421 -38.89 -49.53 -38.87
C ILE A 421 -39.63 -49.04 -40.11
N ASN A 422 -39.52 -49.76 -41.22
CA ASN A 422 -40.21 -49.40 -42.45
C ASN A 422 -41.72 -49.19 -42.21
N GLY A 423 -42.26 -48.06 -42.68
CA GLY A 423 -43.64 -47.63 -42.43
C GLY A 423 -43.87 -46.78 -41.18
N PHE A 424 -42.87 -46.56 -40.33
CA PHE A 424 -42.99 -45.73 -39.12
C PHE A 424 -42.02 -44.53 -39.11
N THR A 425 -42.55 -43.34 -38.88
CA THR A 425 -41.77 -42.09 -38.87
C THR A 425 -41.14 -41.82 -37.50
N GLN A 426 -40.05 -41.04 -37.48
CA GLN A 426 -39.35 -40.63 -36.24
C GLN A 426 -39.00 -39.14 -36.30
N GLN A 427 -39.32 -38.40 -35.24
CA GLN A 427 -38.91 -36.99 -35.11
C GLN A 427 -37.46 -36.89 -34.65
N LEU A 428 -36.66 -36.08 -35.36
CA LEU A 428 -35.31 -35.69 -34.94
C LEU A 428 -35.34 -34.26 -34.37
N LYS A 429 -34.46 -33.97 -33.42
CA LYS A 429 -34.29 -32.65 -32.80
C LYS A 429 -32.94 -32.06 -33.18
N ALA A 430 -32.91 -30.79 -33.60
CA ALA A 430 -31.67 -30.04 -33.81
C ALA A 430 -31.49 -28.98 -32.72
N THR A 431 -30.29 -28.89 -32.16
CA THR A 431 -29.94 -27.93 -31.10
C THR A 431 -28.69 -27.15 -31.50
N ALA A 432 -28.75 -25.82 -31.42
CA ALA A 432 -27.63 -24.93 -31.66
C ALA A 432 -26.98 -24.57 -30.33
N ASN A 433 -25.66 -24.71 -30.24
CA ASN A 433 -24.86 -24.27 -29.11
C ASN A 433 -24.19 -22.95 -29.48
N TYR A 434 -24.11 -22.02 -28.53
CA TYR A 434 -23.59 -20.67 -28.74
C TYR A 434 -22.27 -20.45 -27.99
N SER A 435 -21.53 -19.41 -28.38
CA SER A 435 -20.24 -19.04 -27.78
C SER A 435 -20.32 -18.65 -26.30
N ASN A 436 -21.52 -18.32 -25.79
CA ASN A 436 -21.79 -18.05 -24.38
C ASN A 436 -22.30 -19.29 -23.61
N GLN A 437 -22.07 -20.50 -24.16
CA GLN A 437 -22.47 -21.79 -23.56
C GLN A 437 -23.98 -22.03 -23.45
N THR A 438 -24.82 -21.14 -23.98
CA THR A 438 -26.26 -21.37 -24.07
C THR A 438 -26.60 -22.29 -25.25
N THR A 439 -27.77 -22.94 -25.17
CA THR A 439 -28.27 -23.84 -26.21
C THR A 439 -29.70 -23.47 -26.61
N VAL A 440 -30.02 -23.51 -27.91
CA VAL A 440 -31.35 -23.20 -28.45
C VAL A 440 -31.86 -24.35 -29.30
N ASP A 441 -33.13 -24.74 -29.11
CA ASP A 441 -33.81 -25.67 -30.02
C ASP A 441 -34.10 -24.98 -31.35
N VAL A 442 -33.51 -25.51 -32.42
CA VAL A 442 -33.56 -24.94 -33.77
C VAL A 442 -34.18 -25.92 -34.76
N THR A 443 -34.88 -26.95 -34.26
CA THR A 443 -35.48 -28.03 -35.06
C THR A 443 -36.34 -27.54 -36.23
N THR A 444 -37.05 -26.43 -36.01
CA THR A 444 -37.96 -25.82 -37.00
C THR A 444 -37.28 -24.81 -37.93
N THR A 445 -36.09 -24.32 -37.58
CA THR A 445 -35.37 -23.27 -38.33
C THR A 445 -34.17 -23.79 -39.11
N VAL A 446 -33.66 -24.98 -38.79
CA VAL A 446 -32.60 -25.66 -39.56
C VAL A 446 -33.14 -26.18 -40.90
N SER A 447 -32.30 -26.16 -41.93
CA SER A 447 -32.52 -26.88 -43.17
C SER A 447 -32.08 -28.34 -43.01
N TRP A 448 -33.01 -29.29 -43.13
CA TRP A 448 -32.75 -30.72 -43.03
C TRP A 448 -32.38 -31.32 -44.39
N SER A 449 -31.39 -32.21 -44.42
CA SER A 449 -30.96 -32.93 -45.63
C SER A 449 -30.79 -34.41 -45.34
N SER A 450 -31.08 -35.26 -46.34
CA SER A 450 -30.82 -36.70 -46.33
C SER A 450 -29.85 -37.03 -47.47
N SER A 451 -28.82 -37.82 -47.18
CA SER A 451 -27.88 -38.29 -48.20
C SER A 451 -28.51 -39.25 -49.21
N ASP A 452 -29.61 -39.92 -48.84
CA ASP A 452 -30.34 -40.84 -49.70
C ASP A 452 -31.85 -40.74 -49.41
N THR A 453 -32.55 -39.98 -50.25
CA THR A 453 -34.00 -39.80 -50.16
C THR A 453 -34.80 -41.02 -50.59
N THR A 454 -34.16 -42.01 -51.23
CA THR A 454 -34.80 -43.30 -51.55
C THR A 454 -34.87 -44.22 -50.33
N VAL A 455 -34.05 -43.95 -49.30
CA VAL A 455 -34.07 -44.66 -48.01
C VAL A 455 -34.91 -43.90 -46.98
N VAL A 456 -34.68 -42.59 -46.80
CA VAL A 456 -35.41 -41.77 -45.82
C VAL A 456 -35.52 -40.31 -46.29
N THR A 457 -36.71 -39.74 -46.13
CA THR A 457 -36.99 -38.33 -46.44
C THR A 457 -37.17 -37.52 -45.15
N MET A 458 -36.86 -36.22 -45.20
CA MET A 458 -36.98 -35.30 -44.07
C MET A 458 -37.99 -34.21 -44.39
N ASN A 459 -38.84 -33.85 -43.43
CA ASN A 459 -39.69 -32.68 -43.57
C ASN A 459 -38.85 -31.38 -43.50
N PRO A 460 -39.12 -30.41 -44.41
CA PRO A 460 -38.33 -29.19 -44.53
C PRO A 460 -38.50 -28.24 -43.32
N SER A 461 -37.72 -27.17 -43.26
CA SER A 461 -37.85 -26.10 -42.24
C SER A 461 -39.20 -25.38 -42.31
N GLY A 462 -39.67 -24.83 -41.19
CA GLY A 462 -40.83 -23.93 -41.13
C GLY A 462 -42.21 -24.60 -41.16
N VAL A 463 -42.28 -25.93 -41.01
CA VAL A 463 -43.54 -26.68 -40.85
C VAL A 463 -43.66 -27.24 -39.44
N SER A 464 -44.88 -27.51 -38.98
CA SER A 464 -45.14 -27.98 -37.60
C SER A 464 -44.49 -29.32 -37.25
N ASN A 465 -44.01 -30.06 -38.25
CA ASN A 465 -43.31 -31.33 -38.14
C ASN A 465 -41.94 -31.33 -38.85
N SER A 466 -41.25 -30.17 -38.91
CA SER A 466 -39.88 -30.07 -39.41
C SER A 466 -38.97 -31.03 -38.66
N GLY A 467 -38.07 -31.73 -39.36
CA GLY A 467 -37.20 -32.74 -38.74
C GLY A 467 -37.84 -34.12 -38.55
N LEU A 468 -39.07 -34.33 -39.02
CA LEU A 468 -39.67 -35.67 -39.08
C LEU A 468 -39.02 -36.49 -40.21
N ALA A 469 -38.40 -37.60 -39.84
CA ALA A 469 -37.80 -38.59 -40.73
C ALA A 469 -38.84 -39.63 -41.15
N THR A 470 -39.05 -39.80 -42.46
CA THR A 470 -40.01 -40.74 -43.04
C THR A 470 -39.27 -41.82 -43.83
N PRO A 471 -39.33 -43.10 -43.43
CA PRO A 471 -38.66 -44.18 -44.13
C PRO A 471 -39.35 -44.46 -45.46
N VAL A 472 -38.56 -44.77 -46.48
CA VAL A 472 -39.02 -45.09 -47.85
C VAL A 472 -38.61 -46.51 -48.23
N MET A 473 -37.35 -46.89 -47.94
CA MET A 473 -36.80 -48.22 -48.23
C MET A 473 -35.79 -48.62 -47.17
N VAL A 474 -35.62 -49.93 -46.97
CA VAL A 474 -34.57 -50.50 -46.11
C VAL A 474 -33.20 -50.06 -46.60
N GLY A 475 -32.36 -49.60 -45.68
CA GLY A 475 -31.04 -49.06 -45.99
C GLY A 475 -30.54 -48.09 -44.93
N THR A 476 -29.47 -47.37 -45.22
CA THR A 476 -28.92 -46.34 -44.32
C THR A 476 -28.76 -45.03 -45.04
N ALA A 477 -29.09 -43.92 -44.39
CA ALA A 477 -28.84 -42.57 -44.88
C ALA A 477 -28.27 -41.68 -43.77
N LEU A 478 -27.48 -40.68 -44.18
CA LEU A 478 -26.94 -39.66 -43.28
C LEU A 478 -27.84 -38.43 -43.33
N ILE A 479 -28.27 -37.97 -42.15
CA ILE A 479 -29.07 -36.76 -41.98
C ILE A 479 -28.20 -35.63 -41.45
N THR A 480 -28.29 -34.46 -42.06
CA THR A 480 -27.66 -33.22 -41.58
C THR A 480 -28.68 -32.11 -41.39
N ALA A 481 -28.36 -31.18 -40.49
CA ALA A 481 -29.14 -29.99 -40.20
C ALA A 481 -28.24 -28.75 -40.34
N THR A 482 -28.64 -27.79 -41.16
CA THR A 482 -27.86 -26.58 -41.43
C THR A 482 -28.59 -25.32 -40.94
N LEU A 483 -27.93 -24.50 -40.12
CA LEU A 483 -28.41 -23.19 -39.66
C LEU A 483 -27.35 -22.13 -39.91
N ASN A 484 -27.68 -21.04 -40.60
CA ASN A 484 -26.74 -19.92 -40.87
C ASN A 484 -25.37 -20.39 -41.41
N ALA A 485 -25.37 -21.28 -42.41
CA ALA A 485 -24.19 -21.93 -43.00
C ALA A 485 -23.42 -22.93 -42.11
N MET A 486 -23.75 -23.06 -40.82
CA MET A 486 -23.23 -24.10 -39.93
C MET A 486 -24.00 -25.39 -40.12
N THR A 487 -23.31 -26.47 -40.53
CA THR A 487 -23.92 -27.80 -40.72
C THR A 487 -23.55 -28.72 -39.56
N SER A 488 -24.52 -29.45 -39.04
CA SER A 488 -24.31 -30.44 -37.98
C SER A 488 -23.41 -31.60 -38.43
N ALA A 489 -22.85 -32.32 -37.46
CA ALA A 489 -22.42 -33.69 -37.72
C ALA A 489 -23.61 -34.53 -38.22
N SER A 490 -23.33 -35.51 -39.07
CA SER A 490 -24.37 -36.38 -39.63
C SER A 490 -24.91 -37.35 -38.58
N ALA A 491 -26.24 -37.41 -38.45
CA ALA A 491 -26.92 -38.51 -37.76
C ALA A 491 -27.14 -39.67 -38.73
N GLN A 492 -26.73 -40.88 -38.37
CA GLN A 492 -26.92 -42.05 -39.23
C GLN A 492 -28.29 -42.68 -38.96
N VAL A 493 -29.22 -42.49 -39.90
CA VAL A 493 -30.52 -43.17 -39.90
C VAL A 493 -30.38 -44.52 -40.58
N SER A 494 -30.84 -45.57 -39.92
CA SER A 494 -30.96 -46.92 -40.47
C SER A 494 -32.41 -47.32 -40.52
N VAL A 495 -32.90 -47.66 -41.71
CA VAL A 495 -34.24 -48.17 -41.95
C VAL A 495 -34.14 -49.69 -42.09
N VAL A 496 -34.86 -50.40 -41.24
CA VAL A 496 -34.90 -51.87 -41.24
C VAL A 496 -36.32 -52.36 -41.49
N ASP A 497 -36.45 -53.56 -42.06
CA ASP A 497 -37.74 -54.25 -42.16
C ASP A 497 -37.94 -55.13 -40.92
N ALA A 498 -39.02 -54.90 -40.20
CA ALA A 498 -39.38 -55.71 -39.04
C ALA A 498 -40.90 -55.73 -38.91
N THR A 499 -41.45 -56.90 -38.60
CA THR A 499 -42.90 -57.08 -38.44
C THR A 499 -43.29 -56.89 -36.97
N LEU A 500 -44.42 -56.23 -36.73
CA LEU A 500 -44.97 -56.07 -35.38
C LEU A 500 -45.44 -57.43 -34.85
N THR A 501 -44.89 -57.88 -33.72
CA THR A 501 -45.20 -59.18 -33.11
C THR A 501 -46.12 -59.05 -31.90
N ASN A 502 -45.99 -57.99 -31.12
CA ASN A 502 -46.80 -57.76 -29.94
C ASN A 502 -47.02 -56.27 -29.70
N ILE A 503 -48.12 -55.92 -29.01
CA ILE A 503 -48.37 -54.58 -28.45
C ILE A 503 -48.50 -54.75 -26.94
N SER A 504 -48.00 -53.81 -26.16
CA SER A 504 -48.29 -53.69 -24.73
C SER A 504 -48.91 -52.33 -24.42
N VAL A 505 -50.05 -52.32 -23.74
CA VAL A 505 -50.75 -51.09 -23.31
C VAL A 505 -50.36 -50.75 -21.86
N THR A 506 -50.04 -49.48 -21.62
CA THR A 506 -49.75 -48.93 -20.29
C THR A 506 -50.65 -47.70 -20.05
N PRO A 507 -51.17 -47.46 -18.83
CA PRO A 507 -51.07 -48.30 -17.62
C PRO A 507 -51.91 -49.59 -17.68
N LEU A 508 -51.48 -50.60 -16.91
CA LEU A 508 -52.24 -51.84 -16.70
C LEU A 508 -53.22 -51.64 -15.52
N LEU A 509 -54.49 -52.00 -15.70
CA LEU A 509 -55.57 -51.85 -14.71
C LEU A 509 -55.76 -50.43 -14.12
N PRO A 510 -55.89 -49.37 -14.94
CA PRO A 510 -56.10 -48.03 -14.40
C PRO A 510 -57.45 -47.90 -13.68
N GLY A 511 -57.42 -47.17 -12.56
CA GLY A 511 -58.59 -46.51 -11.98
C GLY A 511 -58.61 -45.04 -12.42
N LEU A 512 -59.78 -44.51 -12.80
CA LEU A 512 -59.93 -43.14 -13.29
C LEU A 512 -61.27 -42.59 -12.85
N ALA A 513 -61.35 -41.48 -12.11
CA ALA A 513 -62.68 -40.99 -11.75
C ALA A 513 -63.38 -40.30 -12.93
N ALA A 514 -64.71 -40.37 -12.96
CA ALA A 514 -65.55 -39.79 -14.01
C ALA A 514 -65.25 -38.29 -14.22
N GLY A 515 -65.14 -37.87 -15.48
CA GLY A 515 -64.79 -36.50 -15.88
C GLY A 515 -63.29 -36.30 -16.13
N ASN A 516 -62.43 -37.22 -15.69
CA ASN A 516 -60.98 -37.13 -15.91
C ASN A 516 -60.54 -37.82 -17.19
N SER A 517 -59.31 -37.49 -17.61
CA SER A 517 -58.63 -38.15 -18.71
C SER A 517 -57.38 -38.90 -18.27
N GLN A 518 -57.12 -40.05 -18.89
CA GLN A 518 -55.93 -40.87 -18.72
C GLN A 518 -55.22 -40.99 -20.07
N GLN A 519 -53.91 -40.72 -20.07
CA GLN A 519 -53.07 -41.03 -21.22
C GLN A 519 -52.71 -42.52 -21.19
N PHE A 520 -53.04 -43.23 -22.25
CA PHE A 520 -52.54 -44.56 -22.54
C PHE A 520 -51.38 -44.47 -23.53
N SER A 521 -50.44 -45.39 -23.39
CA SER A 521 -49.36 -45.60 -24.35
C SER A 521 -49.36 -47.04 -24.83
N ALA A 522 -48.99 -47.23 -26.10
CA ALA A 522 -48.85 -48.54 -26.73
C ALA A 522 -47.39 -48.72 -27.14
N SER A 523 -46.69 -49.70 -26.56
CA SER A 523 -45.36 -50.08 -27.01
C SER A 523 -45.44 -51.32 -27.91
N GLY A 524 -44.90 -51.23 -29.12
CA GLY A 524 -44.82 -52.33 -30.06
C GLY A 524 -43.50 -53.07 -29.94
N ILE A 525 -43.55 -54.40 -29.99
CA ILE A 525 -42.38 -55.28 -30.03
C ILE A 525 -42.29 -55.89 -31.44
N PHE A 526 -41.17 -55.70 -32.11
CA PHE A 526 -40.97 -56.14 -33.50
C PHE A 526 -40.16 -57.45 -33.58
N SER A 527 -40.19 -58.11 -34.73
CA SER A 527 -39.56 -59.42 -34.97
C SER A 527 -38.04 -59.45 -34.79
N ASN A 528 -37.38 -58.29 -34.93
CA ASN A 528 -35.95 -58.11 -34.65
C ASN A 528 -35.67 -57.81 -33.16
N GLY A 529 -36.69 -57.86 -32.29
CA GLY A 529 -36.62 -57.57 -30.86
C GLY A 529 -36.63 -56.08 -30.51
N SER A 530 -36.70 -55.17 -31.50
CA SER A 530 -36.79 -53.74 -31.20
C SER A 530 -38.14 -53.38 -30.59
N MET A 531 -38.14 -52.38 -29.71
CA MET A 531 -39.34 -51.80 -29.14
C MET A 531 -39.54 -50.39 -29.70
N MET A 532 -40.77 -50.06 -30.09
CA MET A 532 -41.13 -48.74 -30.57
C MET A 532 -42.35 -48.22 -29.81
N ASP A 533 -42.39 -46.92 -29.54
CA ASP A 533 -43.63 -46.26 -29.10
C ASP A 533 -44.60 -46.17 -30.29
N LEU A 534 -45.67 -46.95 -30.20
CA LEU A 534 -46.75 -47.02 -31.18
C LEU A 534 -47.98 -46.22 -30.78
N SER A 535 -47.93 -45.43 -29.71
CA SER A 535 -49.11 -44.75 -29.15
C SER A 535 -49.86 -43.88 -30.16
N ARG A 536 -49.16 -43.34 -31.17
CA ARG A 536 -49.70 -42.53 -32.27
C ARG A 536 -50.03 -43.30 -33.56
N PHE A 537 -49.73 -44.59 -33.62
CA PHE A 537 -49.91 -45.45 -34.79
C PHE A 537 -51.04 -46.47 -34.59
N VAL A 538 -51.33 -46.85 -33.34
CA VAL A 538 -52.42 -47.77 -33.02
C VAL A 538 -53.79 -47.10 -33.14
N THR A 539 -54.81 -47.91 -33.42
CA THR A 539 -56.20 -47.55 -33.21
C THR A 539 -56.58 -47.86 -31.77
N TRP A 540 -56.91 -46.81 -31.02
CA TRP A 540 -57.42 -46.89 -29.67
C TRP A 540 -58.94 -47.08 -29.65
N GLN A 541 -59.42 -48.01 -28.83
CA GLN A 541 -60.85 -48.29 -28.66
C GLN A 541 -61.19 -48.51 -27.19
N SER A 542 -62.37 -48.04 -26.79
CA SER A 542 -63.02 -48.39 -25.52
C SER A 542 -64.24 -49.27 -25.81
N ALA A 543 -64.38 -50.39 -25.11
CA ALA A 543 -65.50 -51.32 -25.29
C ALA A 543 -66.85 -50.70 -24.91
N ASN A 544 -66.86 -49.78 -23.94
CA ASN A 544 -68.02 -49.01 -23.52
C ASN A 544 -67.70 -47.51 -23.56
N THR A 545 -68.11 -46.86 -24.65
CA THR A 545 -67.89 -45.42 -24.88
C THR A 545 -68.75 -44.52 -23.98
N VAL A 546 -69.79 -45.06 -23.33
CA VAL A 546 -70.57 -44.33 -22.31
C VAL A 546 -69.76 -44.19 -21.02
N VAL A 547 -68.96 -45.20 -20.66
CA VAL A 547 -68.08 -45.17 -19.49
C VAL A 547 -66.86 -44.28 -19.75
N ALA A 548 -66.18 -44.49 -20.88
CA ALA A 548 -65.07 -43.65 -21.30
C ALA A 548 -64.79 -43.74 -22.81
N THR A 549 -64.35 -42.64 -23.42
CA THR A 549 -63.99 -42.57 -24.84
C THR A 549 -62.59 -42.03 -25.06
N PHE A 550 -61.92 -42.44 -26.12
CA PHE A 550 -60.70 -41.76 -26.59
C PHE A 550 -61.06 -40.43 -27.23
N ASN A 551 -60.23 -39.41 -26.99
CA ASN A 551 -60.41 -38.10 -27.59
C ASN A 551 -60.05 -38.16 -29.09
N PRO A 552 -61.04 -38.02 -30.01
CA PRO A 552 -60.78 -38.12 -31.44
C PRO A 552 -60.06 -36.89 -32.01
N ASN A 553 -60.03 -35.77 -31.27
CA ASN A 553 -59.48 -34.49 -31.72
C ASN A 553 -58.01 -34.31 -31.32
N PHE A 554 -57.41 -35.25 -30.59
CA PHE A 554 -55.98 -35.19 -30.29
C PHE A 554 -55.20 -35.51 -31.58
N GLN A 555 -54.39 -34.55 -32.05
CA GLN A 555 -53.57 -34.72 -33.25
C GLN A 555 -52.79 -36.05 -33.15
N ASN A 556 -53.01 -36.95 -34.12
CA ASN A 556 -52.39 -38.27 -34.23
C ASN A 556 -52.82 -39.34 -33.20
N ASN A 557 -54.02 -39.24 -32.61
CA ASN A 557 -54.64 -40.30 -31.78
C ASN A 557 -53.69 -40.91 -30.73
N SER A 558 -53.06 -40.07 -29.92
CA SER A 558 -51.95 -40.48 -29.04
C SER A 558 -52.33 -41.38 -27.85
N GLY A 559 -53.61 -41.71 -27.67
CA GLY A 559 -54.08 -42.54 -26.55
C GLY A 559 -54.66 -41.78 -25.35
N LEU A 560 -55.09 -40.52 -25.51
CA LEU A 560 -55.79 -39.81 -24.43
C LEU A 560 -57.26 -40.25 -24.36
N LEU A 561 -57.65 -40.87 -23.25
CA LEU A 561 -59.01 -41.33 -22.96
C LEU A 561 -59.65 -40.46 -21.89
N THR A 562 -60.90 -40.05 -22.08
CA THR A 562 -61.71 -39.31 -21.11
C THR A 562 -62.85 -40.18 -20.59
N SER A 563 -63.04 -40.24 -19.29
CA SER A 563 -64.14 -40.97 -18.63
C SER A 563 -65.35 -40.07 -18.38
N PHE A 564 -66.55 -40.65 -18.36
CA PHE A 564 -67.80 -39.91 -18.18
C PHE A 564 -68.72 -40.52 -17.13
N VAL A 565 -68.85 -41.86 -17.10
CA VAL A 565 -69.82 -42.55 -16.25
C VAL A 565 -69.10 -43.61 -15.42
N ILE A 566 -69.46 -43.71 -14.14
CA ILE A 566 -68.98 -44.74 -13.22
C ILE A 566 -69.27 -46.13 -13.79
N GLY A 567 -68.27 -47.00 -13.81
CA GLY A 567 -68.37 -48.34 -14.38
C GLY A 567 -67.04 -48.87 -14.91
N ASN A 568 -67.04 -50.05 -15.51
CA ASN A 568 -65.83 -50.66 -16.07
C ASN A 568 -65.90 -50.66 -17.61
N THR A 569 -64.76 -50.46 -18.27
CA THR A 569 -64.62 -50.62 -19.73
C THR A 569 -63.27 -51.23 -20.08
N GLU A 570 -63.21 -52.06 -21.11
CA GLU A 570 -61.94 -52.56 -21.65
C GLU A 570 -61.38 -51.55 -22.66
N VAL A 571 -60.10 -51.22 -22.53
CA VAL A 571 -59.36 -50.32 -23.40
C VAL A 571 -58.41 -51.14 -24.25
N THR A 572 -58.48 -51.00 -25.58
CA THR A 572 -57.69 -51.77 -26.54
C THR A 572 -56.87 -50.87 -27.46
N ALA A 573 -55.59 -51.20 -27.66
CA ALA A 573 -54.77 -50.70 -28.74
C ALA A 573 -54.63 -51.78 -29.81
N SER A 574 -54.88 -51.44 -31.08
CA SER A 574 -54.74 -52.38 -32.20
C SER A 574 -53.96 -51.76 -33.37
N LEU A 575 -53.09 -52.53 -34.01
CA LEU A 575 -52.43 -52.15 -35.26
C LEU A 575 -52.15 -53.40 -36.10
N ASN A 576 -52.56 -53.39 -37.37
CA ASN A 576 -52.31 -54.45 -38.35
C ASN A 576 -52.68 -55.87 -37.84
N GLY A 577 -53.76 -55.99 -37.07
CA GLY A 577 -54.25 -57.26 -36.54
C GLY A 577 -53.58 -57.72 -35.23
N VAL A 578 -52.55 -57.02 -34.74
CA VAL A 578 -51.99 -57.22 -33.39
C VAL A 578 -52.73 -56.29 -32.44
N GLN A 579 -53.13 -56.79 -31.27
CA GLN A 579 -53.85 -56.00 -30.27
C GLN A 579 -53.43 -56.35 -28.85
N SER A 580 -53.61 -55.40 -27.94
CA SER A 580 -53.49 -55.59 -26.50
C SER A 580 -54.56 -54.77 -25.80
N SER A 581 -55.11 -55.31 -24.72
CA SER A 581 -56.15 -54.67 -23.94
C SER A 581 -55.83 -54.59 -22.44
N THR A 582 -56.51 -53.70 -21.74
CA THR A 582 -56.45 -53.51 -20.28
C THR A 582 -57.81 -53.05 -19.77
N ASN A 583 -58.19 -53.46 -18.55
CA ASN A 583 -59.47 -53.04 -17.95
C ASN A 583 -59.32 -51.69 -17.24
N LEU A 584 -60.16 -50.72 -17.59
CA LEU A 584 -60.32 -49.44 -16.92
C LEU A 584 -61.50 -49.50 -15.94
N THR A 585 -61.30 -49.03 -14.71
CA THR A 585 -62.38 -48.84 -13.73
C THR A 585 -62.63 -47.35 -13.52
N VAL A 586 -63.85 -46.90 -13.80
CA VAL A 586 -64.29 -45.52 -13.59
C VAL A 586 -65.03 -45.39 -12.26
N THR A 587 -64.55 -44.53 -11.37
CA THR A 587 -65.11 -44.30 -10.03
C THR A 587 -65.65 -42.88 -9.87
N SER A 588 -66.33 -42.57 -8.76
CA SER A 588 -66.57 -41.18 -8.35
C SER A 588 -65.31 -40.58 -7.72
N ALA A 589 -65.03 -39.30 -7.96
CA ALA A 589 -63.97 -38.57 -7.28
C ALA A 589 -64.52 -37.99 -5.98
N THR A 590 -63.89 -38.27 -4.84
CA THR A 590 -64.21 -37.62 -3.55
C THR A 590 -63.12 -36.64 -3.17
N LEU A 591 -63.47 -35.47 -2.63
CA LEU A 591 -62.49 -34.47 -2.19
C LEU A 591 -61.68 -35.02 -1.01
N VAL A 592 -60.36 -35.05 -1.13
CA VAL A 592 -59.44 -35.60 -0.12
C VAL A 592 -58.82 -34.50 0.73
N SER A 593 -58.37 -33.43 0.09
CA SER A 593 -57.69 -32.32 0.78
C SER A 593 -57.92 -31.01 0.06
N VAL A 594 -57.70 -29.89 0.75
CA VAL A 594 -57.67 -28.56 0.16
C VAL A 594 -56.39 -27.84 0.59
N ALA A 595 -55.82 -27.02 -0.29
CA ALA A 595 -54.61 -26.25 -0.02
C ALA A 595 -54.76 -24.81 -0.48
N LEU A 596 -54.23 -23.88 0.31
CA LEU A 596 -54.21 -22.46 0.00
C LEU A 596 -52.96 -22.10 -0.80
N THR A 597 -53.12 -21.26 -1.83
CA THR A 597 -52.02 -20.68 -2.61
C THR A 597 -52.16 -19.15 -2.64
N PRO A 598 -51.12 -18.38 -2.26
CA PRO A 598 -49.82 -18.81 -1.73
C PRO A 598 -49.93 -19.49 -0.35
N ALA A 599 -49.04 -20.44 -0.05
CA ALA A 599 -49.07 -21.18 1.21
C ALA A 599 -48.63 -20.35 2.44
N THR A 600 -47.80 -19.32 2.26
CA THR A 600 -47.31 -18.40 3.31
C THR A 600 -47.34 -16.96 2.79
N PRO A 601 -48.53 -16.33 2.70
CA PRO A 601 -48.65 -15.01 2.10
C PRO A 601 -48.08 -13.91 3.01
N THR A 602 -47.34 -12.98 2.41
CA THR A 602 -46.85 -11.76 3.05
C THR A 602 -47.17 -10.55 2.18
N MET A 603 -47.67 -9.46 2.74
CA MET A 603 -48.06 -8.27 1.98
C MET A 603 -47.96 -7.00 2.80
N SER A 604 -47.74 -5.86 2.15
CA SER A 604 -47.72 -4.56 2.85
C SER A 604 -49.13 -4.03 3.12
N SER A 605 -49.29 -3.33 4.25
CA SER A 605 -50.50 -2.58 4.61
C SER A 605 -50.97 -1.70 3.44
N GLY A 606 -52.26 -1.77 3.09
CA GLY A 606 -52.84 -1.06 1.95
C GLY A 606 -52.79 -1.81 0.61
N GLN A 607 -52.19 -3.00 0.54
CA GLN A 607 -52.23 -3.85 -0.65
C GLN A 607 -53.36 -4.87 -0.60
N THR A 608 -53.62 -5.50 -1.76
CA THR A 608 -54.54 -6.63 -1.90
C THR A 608 -53.81 -7.87 -2.43
N LEU A 609 -54.29 -9.05 -2.08
CA LEU A 609 -53.75 -10.35 -2.54
C LEU A 609 -54.88 -11.33 -2.81
N GLN A 610 -54.92 -11.90 -4.01
CA GLN A 610 -55.88 -12.96 -4.34
C GLN A 610 -55.36 -14.31 -3.85
N MET A 611 -56.11 -14.96 -2.96
CA MET A 611 -55.87 -16.35 -2.58
C MET A 611 -56.61 -17.31 -3.49
N GLN A 612 -56.06 -18.50 -3.67
CA GLN A 612 -56.74 -19.64 -4.28
C GLN A 612 -56.87 -20.79 -3.29
N LEU A 613 -58.05 -21.45 -3.28
CA LEU A 613 -58.24 -22.72 -2.60
C LEU A 613 -58.29 -23.84 -3.64
N ILE A 614 -57.26 -24.68 -3.66
CA ILE A 614 -57.18 -25.81 -4.58
C ILE A 614 -57.55 -27.09 -3.84
N GLY A 615 -58.64 -27.73 -4.27
CA GLY A 615 -59.04 -29.06 -3.79
C GLY A 615 -58.30 -30.15 -4.55
N THR A 616 -57.86 -31.19 -3.85
CA THR A 616 -57.31 -32.44 -4.41
C THR A 616 -58.27 -33.58 -4.13
N TYR A 617 -58.62 -34.34 -5.16
CA TYR A 617 -59.58 -35.44 -5.07
C TYR A 617 -58.85 -36.80 -5.06
N THR A 618 -59.58 -37.90 -4.80
CA THR A 618 -59.02 -39.27 -4.70
C THR A 618 -58.35 -39.78 -5.99
N ASP A 619 -58.61 -39.14 -7.11
CA ASP A 619 -58.03 -39.39 -8.43
C ASP A 619 -56.82 -38.49 -8.74
N ASN A 620 -56.36 -37.70 -7.77
CA ASN A 620 -55.34 -36.64 -7.90
C ASN A 620 -55.72 -35.49 -8.83
N SER A 621 -56.95 -35.43 -9.33
CA SER A 621 -57.45 -34.23 -9.99
C SER A 621 -57.50 -33.08 -8.99
N VAL A 622 -57.32 -31.88 -9.51
CA VAL A 622 -57.41 -30.67 -8.71
C VAL A 622 -58.50 -29.75 -9.26
N ALA A 623 -59.26 -29.14 -8.37
CA ALA A 623 -60.26 -28.13 -8.73
C ALA A 623 -59.97 -26.83 -7.98
N ASP A 624 -60.15 -25.71 -8.67
CA ASP A 624 -60.21 -24.41 -8.02
C ASP A 624 -61.57 -24.28 -7.32
N LEU A 625 -61.53 -24.29 -5.99
CA LEU A 625 -62.69 -24.17 -5.12
C LEU A 625 -62.83 -22.76 -4.52
N THR A 626 -62.07 -21.79 -5.01
CA THR A 626 -61.98 -20.43 -4.45
C THR A 626 -63.33 -19.74 -4.34
N THR A 627 -64.19 -19.87 -5.35
CA THR A 627 -65.49 -19.17 -5.37
C THR A 627 -66.57 -19.87 -4.54
N VAL A 628 -66.43 -21.17 -4.29
CA VAL A 628 -67.40 -21.96 -3.51
C VAL A 628 -67.01 -22.08 -2.04
N ALA A 629 -65.74 -21.89 -1.70
CA ALA A 629 -65.22 -21.97 -0.35
C ALA A 629 -65.65 -20.80 0.52
N ALA A 630 -66.08 -21.07 1.74
CA ALA A 630 -66.33 -20.06 2.76
C ALA A 630 -65.00 -19.52 3.30
N TRP A 631 -64.73 -18.24 3.03
CA TRP A 631 -63.52 -17.54 3.48
C TRP A 631 -63.77 -16.76 4.77
N SER A 632 -62.79 -16.77 5.67
CA SER A 632 -62.79 -15.93 6.87
C SER A 632 -61.39 -15.52 7.28
N SER A 633 -61.29 -14.36 7.91
CA SER A 633 -60.08 -13.84 8.54
C SER A 633 -60.33 -13.80 10.04
N ASN A 634 -59.45 -14.41 10.83
CA ASN A 634 -59.61 -14.40 12.29
C ASN A 634 -59.32 -13.03 12.92
N ASN A 635 -58.67 -12.13 12.18
CA ASN A 635 -58.32 -10.79 12.63
C ASN A 635 -58.62 -9.75 11.53
N THR A 636 -59.87 -9.32 11.47
CA THR A 636 -60.36 -8.39 10.44
C THR A 636 -59.85 -6.97 10.59
N SER A 637 -59.18 -6.60 11.69
CA SER A 637 -58.50 -5.30 11.81
C SER A 637 -57.12 -5.29 11.17
N VAL A 638 -56.49 -6.46 10.98
CA VAL A 638 -55.22 -6.63 10.26
C VAL A 638 -55.48 -6.84 8.76
N ALA A 639 -56.40 -7.74 8.42
CA ALA A 639 -56.74 -8.03 7.03
C ALA A 639 -58.17 -8.54 6.89
N THR A 640 -58.88 -8.10 5.86
CA THR A 640 -60.20 -8.64 5.49
C THR A 640 -60.06 -9.59 4.30
N VAL A 641 -60.92 -10.61 4.20
CA VAL A 641 -60.98 -11.51 3.05
C VAL A 641 -62.42 -11.56 2.53
N ASN A 642 -62.57 -11.49 1.21
CA ASN A 642 -63.89 -11.54 0.57
C ASN A 642 -64.51 -12.94 0.68
N PRO A 643 -65.80 -13.04 1.06
CA PRO A 643 -66.50 -14.30 1.31
C PRO A 643 -66.85 -15.06 0.01
N ASN A 644 -67.53 -16.21 0.14
CA ASN A 644 -67.89 -17.08 -0.99
C ASN A 644 -68.95 -16.49 -1.93
N LEU A 645 -69.09 -17.11 -3.11
CA LEU A 645 -70.09 -16.83 -4.16
C LEU A 645 -69.96 -15.44 -4.81
N GLN A 646 -68.76 -14.85 -4.75
CA GLN A 646 -68.42 -13.60 -5.43
C GLN A 646 -67.25 -13.80 -6.41
N PRO A 647 -67.16 -13.04 -7.52
CA PRO A 647 -66.04 -13.14 -8.47
C PRO A 647 -64.66 -12.90 -7.83
N ASP A 648 -64.64 -12.18 -6.72
CA ASP A 648 -63.48 -11.78 -5.92
C ASP A 648 -63.41 -12.53 -4.58
N SER A 649 -64.07 -13.68 -4.45
CA SER A 649 -63.93 -14.57 -3.27
C SER A 649 -62.45 -14.88 -3.03
N GLY A 650 -62.00 -14.85 -1.77
CA GLY A 650 -60.58 -15.09 -1.45
C GLY A 650 -59.63 -13.90 -1.71
N LEU A 651 -60.13 -12.75 -2.20
CA LEU A 651 -59.35 -11.52 -2.25
C LEU A 651 -59.15 -10.97 -0.84
N ILE A 652 -57.89 -10.89 -0.42
CA ILE A 652 -57.48 -10.29 0.84
C ILE A 652 -57.19 -8.80 0.63
N SER A 653 -57.62 -7.96 1.57
CA SER A 653 -57.17 -6.58 1.72
C SER A 653 -56.41 -6.40 3.03
N ALA A 654 -55.14 -6.01 2.96
CA ALA A 654 -54.32 -5.73 4.13
C ALA A 654 -54.59 -4.32 4.65
N LEU A 655 -54.94 -4.21 5.92
CA LEU A 655 -55.36 -2.95 6.54
C LEU A 655 -54.28 -2.34 7.43
N VAL A 656 -53.70 -3.16 8.32
CA VAL A 656 -52.73 -2.73 9.33
C VAL A 656 -51.67 -3.82 9.50
N ALA A 657 -50.44 -3.43 9.85
CA ALA A 657 -49.39 -4.37 10.21
C ALA A 657 -49.83 -5.34 11.31
N GLY A 658 -49.53 -6.63 11.14
CA GLY A 658 -49.92 -7.69 12.07
C GLY A 658 -50.07 -9.02 11.35
N SER A 659 -50.62 -10.00 12.06
CA SER A 659 -50.94 -11.30 11.48
C SER A 659 -52.43 -11.60 11.53
N SER A 660 -52.90 -12.31 10.51
CA SER A 660 -54.26 -12.86 10.48
C SER A 660 -54.22 -14.28 9.90
N MET A 661 -54.93 -15.21 10.52
CA MET A 661 -55.19 -16.52 9.93
C MET A 661 -56.31 -16.38 8.91
N ILE A 662 -55.98 -16.69 7.66
CA ILE A 662 -56.94 -16.80 6.57
C ILE A 662 -57.38 -18.24 6.50
N HIS A 663 -58.66 -18.47 6.71
CA HIS A 663 -59.30 -19.78 6.70
C HIS A 663 -60.24 -19.90 5.51
N ALA A 664 -60.18 -21.03 4.82
CA ALA A 664 -61.08 -21.36 3.73
C ALA A 664 -61.60 -22.79 3.92
N GLU A 665 -62.89 -22.97 3.71
CA GLU A 665 -63.56 -24.25 3.93
C GLU A 665 -64.60 -24.56 2.86
N VAL A 666 -64.69 -25.83 2.49
CA VAL A 666 -65.71 -26.36 1.59
C VAL A 666 -66.54 -27.41 2.35
N THR A 667 -67.86 -27.28 2.29
CA THR A 667 -68.80 -28.30 2.79
C THR A 667 -69.17 -29.24 1.65
N LEU A 668 -69.01 -30.54 1.88
CA LEU A 668 -69.34 -31.60 0.94
C LEU A 668 -70.82 -32.02 1.05
N ASP A 669 -71.34 -32.70 0.03
CA ASP A 669 -72.73 -33.16 -0.04
C ASP A 669 -73.13 -34.10 1.12
N ASN A 670 -72.15 -34.78 1.73
CA ASN A 670 -72.33 -35.63 2.91
C ASN A 670 -72.23 -34.85 4.24
N LEU A 671 -72.21 -33.52 4.20
CA LEU A 671 -72.02 -32.60 5.34
C LEU A 671 -70.64 -32.64 5.99
N GLU A 672 -69.67 -33.35 5.43
CA GLU A 672 -68.27 -33.27 5.87
C GLU A 672 -67.65 -31.95 5.42
N ARG A 673 -66.73 -31.41 6.25
CA ARG A 673 -66.07 -30.12 6.01
C ARG A 673 -64.60 -30.37 5.77
N VAL A 674 -64.08 -29.87 4.65
CA VAL A 674 -62.66 -29.89 4.32
C VAL A 674 -62.16 -28.45 4.31
N SER A 675 -61.18 -28.15 5.16
CA SER A 675 -60.67 -26.78 5.36
C SER A 675 -59.16 -26.70 5.25
N SER A 676 -58.66 -25.54 4.87
CA SER A 676 -57.25 -25.17 4.99
C SER A 676 -57.13 -23.78 5.60
N SER A 677 -55.99 -23.51 6.22
CA SER A 677 -55.71 -22.20 6.81
C SER A 677 -54.25 -21.84 6.65
N THR A 678 -53.97 -20.56 6.46
CA THR A 678 -52.61 -20.03 6.40
C THR A 678 -52.49 -18.76 7.23
N LEU A 679 -51.29 -18.53 7.76
CA LEU A 679 -50.93 -17.30 8.44
C LEU A 679 -50.54 -16.25 7.40
N LEU A 680 -51.37 -15.22 7.25
CA LEU A 680 -51.02 -14.02 6.54
C LEU A 680 -50.23 -13.09 7.45
N THR A 681 -49.08 -12.62 6.96
CA THR A 681 -48.32 -11.55 7.61
C THR A 681 -48.48 -10.26 6.83
N VAL A 682 -49.10 -9.26 7.45
CA VAL A 682 -49.17 -7.90 6.91
C VAL A 682 -48.00 -7.09 7.46
N THR A 683 -47.11 -6.65 6.58
CA THR A 683 -46.00 -5.77 6.92
C THR A 683 -46.46 -4.31 6.90
N GLY A 684 -46.05 -3.52 7.88
CA GLY A 684 -46.30 -2.07 7.84
C GLY A 684 -45.57 -1.38 6.69
N THR A 685 -45.92 -0.13 6.40
CA THR A 685 -45.06 0.77 5.62
C THR A 685 -43.68 0.82 6.29
N LEU A 686 -42.60 0.62 5.54
CA LEU A 686 -41.25 0.65 6.08
C LEU A 686 -41.01 1.99 6.79
N ALA A 687 -40.59 1.95 8.06
CA ALA A 687 -40.13 3.14 8.78
C ALA A 687 -38.95 3.78 8.02
N VAL A 688 -38.64 5.06 8.25
CA VAL A 688 -37.42 5.64 7.65
C VAL A 688 -36.20 4.91 8.22
N ASN A 689 -35.25 4.53 7.36
CA ASN A 689 -34.06 3.82 7.82
C ASN A 689 -33.20 4.79 8.66
N PRO A 690 -32.87 4.48 9.92
CA PRO A 690 -31.97 5.31 10.71
C PRO A 690 -30.60 5.45 10.06
N GLU A 691 -29.96 6.60 10.27
CA GLU A 691 -28.55 6.75 9.94
C GLU A 691 -27.71 5.99 10.99
N ALA A 692 -26.75 5.18 10.54
CA ALA A 692 -25.86 4.43 11.42
C ALA A 692 -24.69 5.31 11.91
N PRO A 693 -24.13 5.07 13.11
CA PRO A 693 -22.96 5.82 13.58
C PRO A 693 -21.73 5.55 12.70
N GLN A 694 -20.92 6.58 12.51
CA GLN A 694 -19.58 6.42 11.94
C GLN A 694 -18.65 5.78 12.97
N LEU A 695 -18.11 4.60 12.68
CA LEU A 695 -17.35 3.81 13.64
C LEU A 695 -15.85 4.18 13.73
N ASN A 696 -15.23 4.77 12.70
CA ASN A 696 -13.81 5.12 12.71
C ASN A 696 -12.92 3.96 13.20
N THR A 697 -12.00 4.18 14.16
CA THR A 697 -11.12 3.13 14.69
C THR A 697 -11.91 2.00 15.38
N VAL A 698 -13.10 2.27 15.93
CA VAL A 698 -13.98 1.29 16.58
C VAL A 698 -14.34 0.14 15.63
N ALA A 699 -14.39 0.39 14.31
CA ALA A 699 -14.74 -0.62 13.32
C ALA A 699 -13.81 -1.85 13.35
N GLY A 700 -12.54 -1.65 13.72
CA GLY A 700 -11.51 -2.68 13.82
C GLY A 700 -11.66 -3.61 15.02
N PHE A 701 -12.34 -3.17 16.08
CA PHE A 701 -12.36 -3.88 17.37
C PHE A 701 -13.56 -4.82 17.52
N VAL A 702 -13.33 -5.96 18.16
CA VAL A 702 -14.38 -6.86 18.66
C VAL A 702 -14.74 -6.53 20.11
N VAL A 703 -13.75 -6.15 20.93
CA VAL A 703 -13.97 -5.74 22.33
C VAL A 703 -13.06 -4.57 22.72
N ALA A 704 -13.59 -3.58 23.46
CA ALA A 704 -12.74 -2.65 24.20
C ALA A 704 -13.40 -2.17 25.51
N ALA A 705 -12.61 -2.07 26.57
CA ALA A 705 -13.11 -1.67 27.89
C ALA A 705 -12.21 -0.64 28.55
N ARG A 706 -12.82 0.27 29.31
CA ARG A 706 -12.06 1.32 29.98
C ARG A 706 -11.30 0.85 31.21
N GLN A 707 -11.88 -0.04 32.02
CA GLN A 707 -11.34 -0.43 33.33
C GLN A 707 -10.70 -1.82 33.38
N GLY A 708 -11.10 -2.74 32.51
CA GLY A 708 -10.67 -4.15 32.61
C GLY A 708 -11.35 -5.06 31.60
N ILE A 709 -10.64 -6.07 31.14
CA ILE A 709 -11.21 -7.19 30.36
C ILE A 709 -10.77 -8.48 31.03
N ALA A 710 -11.72 -9.28 31.49
CA ALA A 710 -11.44 -10.54 32.16
C ALA A 710 -12.18 -11.69 31.45
N THR A 711 -11.54 -12.86 31.38
CA THR A 711 -12.18 -14.08 30.89
C THR A 711 -11.90 -15.29 31.79
N THR A 712 -12.79 -16.29 31.75
CA THR A 712 -12.52 -17.66 32.18
C THR A 712 -12.10 -18.52 30.97
N PRO A 713 -11.51 -19.72 31.18
CA PRO A 713 -11.14 -20.62 30.08
C PRO A 713 -12.34 -21.02 29.20
N GLY A 714 -12.13 -21.04 27.89
CA GLY A 714 -13.13 -21.47 26.90
C GLY A 714 -13.77 -20.34 26.09
N SER A 715 -13.39 -19.09 26.33
CA SER A 715 -13.82 -17.97 25.49
C SER A 715 -13.09 -17.92 24.15
N THR A 716 -13.77 -17.39 23.13
CA THR A 716 -13.22 -17.12 21.81
C THR A 716 -13.70 -15.76 21.31
N LEU A 717 -12.77 -14.90 20.91
CA LEU A 717 -13.00 -13.59 20.32
C LEU A 717 -12.45 -13.64 18.90
N SER A 718 -13.26 -13.26 17.90
CA SER A 718 -12.85 -13.42 16.51
C SER A 718 -13.10 -12.21 15.62
N SER A 719 -12.26 -12.09 14.60
CA SER A 719 -12.42 -11.16 13.46
C SER A 719 -12.29 -9.68 13.84
N GLY A 720 -11.63 -9.35 14.94
CA GLY A 720 -11.38 -7.97 15.36
C GLY A 720 -10.43 -7.86 16.55
N ASP A 721 -9.94 -6.64 16.77
CA ASP A 721 -8.95 -6.33 17.80
C ASP A 721 -9.57 -6.19 19.20
N MET A 722 -8.70 -6.26 20.22
CA MET A 722 -9.04 -6.05 21.63
C MET A 722 -8.32 -4.82 22.19
N ALA A 723 -8.95 -4.02 23.05
CA ALA A 723 -8.24 -2.95 23.74
C ALA A 723 -8.69 -2.68 25.17
N ILE A 724 -7.74 -2.30 26.03
CA ILE A 724 -8.02 -1.66 27.31
C ILE A 724 -7.66 -0.18 27.24
N LEU A 725 -8.52 0.72 27.74
CA LEU A 725 -8.45 2.15 27.36
C LEU A 725 -7.76 3.06 28.39
N ASP A 726 -8.03 2.90 29.69
CA ASP A 726 -7.54 3.84 30.74
C ASP A 726 -6.59 3.20 31.75
N VAL A 727 -6.41 1.88 31.69
CA VAL A 727 -5.51 1.15 32.60
C VAL A 727 -4.49 0.35 31.81
N ASN A 728 -3.43 -0.05 32.48
CA ASN A 728 -2.35 -0.84 31.90
C ASN A 728 -2.82 -2.23 31.44
N ARG A 729 -2.02 -2.89 30.60
CA ARG A 729 -2.22 -4.25 30.09
C ARG A 729 -2.55 -5.27 31.17
N ALA A 730 -2.05 -5.07 32.40
CA ALA A 730 -2.37 -5.92 33.55
C ALA A 730 -3.88 -5.97 33.89
N GLY A 731 -4.69 -5.03 33.38
CA GLY A 731 -6.14 -5.07 33.45
C GLY A 731 -6.80 -6.06 32.47
N ILE A 732 -6.03 -6.69 31.58
CA ILE A 732 -6.47 -7.82 30.75
C ILE A 732 -6.08 -9.12 31.49
N THR A 733 -7.06 -9.89 31.95
CA THR A 733 -6.85 -11.04 32.84
C THR A 733 -7.56 -12.31 32.35
N GLY A 734 -6.97 -13.48 32.63
CA GLY A 734 -7.54 -14.78 32.28
C GLY A 734 -7.34 -15.24 30.82
N PHE A 735 -6.68 -14.42 29.99
CA PHE A 735 -6.29 -14.76 28.63
C PHE A 735 -4.91 -15.41 28.57
N THR A 736 -4.71 -16.32 27.63
CA THR A 736 -3.44 -17.03 27.44
C THR A 736 -2.63 -16.34 26.35
N THR A 737 -1.45 -15.82 26.69
CA THR A 737 -0.58 -15.09 25.75
C THR A 737 -0.16 -15.97 24.56
N GLY A 738 -0.26 -15.42 23.35
CA GLY A 738 0.15 -16.07 22.10
C GLY A 738 1.66 -16.07 21.86
N ALA A 739 2.05 -16.44 20.64
CA ALA A 739 3.46 -16.52 20.24
C ALA A 739 4.08 -15.14 20.03
N ASN A 740 3.30 -14.18 19.53
CA ASN A 740 3.72 -12.81 19.31
C ASN A 740 3.11 -11.85 20.35
N ALA A 741 3.78 -10.71 20.57
CA ALA A 741 3.30 -9.70 21.50
C ALA A 741 1.95 -9.13 21.05
N GLY A 742 0.98 -9.08 21.98
CA GLY A 742 -0.37 -8.64 21.72
C GLY A 742 -1.34 -9.76 21.29
N GLU A 743 -0.86 -10.96 20.97
CA GLU A 743 -1.74 -12.10 20.68
C GLU A 743 -2.25 -12.77 21.95
N PHE A 744 -3.47 -13.30 21.89
CA PHE A 744 -4.03 -14.23 22.87
C PHE A 744 -4.59 -15.45 22.14
N THR A 745 -4.51 -16.65 22.73
CA THR A 745 -5.06 -17.86 22.09
C THR A 745 -6.56 -17.80 21.88
N GLU A 746 -7.24 -17.06 22.76
CA GLU A 746 -8.66 -16.79 22.73
C GLU A 746 -9.03 -15.67 21.75
N LEU A 747 -8.05 -14.96 21.15
CA LEU A 747 -8.26 -13.88 20.18
C LEU A 747 -7.76 -14.31 18.79
N THR A 748 -8.67 -14.65 17.89
CA THR A 748 -8.36 -15.06 16.51
C THR A 748 -8.61 -13.92 15.52
N ASP A 749 -7.72 -13.73 14.56
CA ASP A 749 -7.79 -12.65 13.56
C ASP A 749 -7.88 -11.24 14.19
N GLY A 750 -7.08 -11.01 15.24
CA GLY A 750 -6.99 -9.73 15.94
C GLY A 750 -5.79 -9.65 16.88
N ILE A 751 -5.45 -8.43 17.28
CA ILE A 751 -4.38 -8.10 18.23
C ILE A 751 -4.96 -7.35 19.43
N SER A 752 -4.40 -7.57 20.62
CA SER A 752 -4.75 -6.84 21.83
C SER A 752 -3.84 -5.64 22.06
N TYR A 753 -4.40 -4.52 22.51
CA TYR A 753 -3.69 -3.25 22.76
C TYR A 753 -3.96 -2.70 24.15
N ALA A 754 -2.96 -2.04 24.74
CA ALA A 754 -3.04 -1.32 26.01
C ALA A 754 -2.21 -0.03 25.99
N PRO A 755 -2.51 0.98 26.83
CA PRO A 755 -1.82 2.26 26.82
C PRO A 755 -0.32 2.16 27.15
N ASP A 756 0.09 1.19 27.97
CA ASP A 756 1.46 0.97 28.42
C ASP A 756 2.27 0.00 27.54
N ASP A 757 1.71 -0.42 26.40
CA ASP A 757 2.43 -1.24 25.44
C ASP A 757 3.60 -0.47 24.82
N THR A 758 4.82 -0.94 25.09
CA THR A 758 6.05 -0.39 24.52
C THR A 758 6.45 -1.14 23.26
N ASN A 759 6.87 -0.40 22.23
CA ASN A 759 7.43 -0.95 21.00
C ASN A 759 8.97 -0.85 21.00
N PRO A 760 9.72 -1.97 20.95
CA PRO A 760 9.29 -3.37 21.02
C PRO A 760 8.93 -3.83 22.46
N PRO A 761 8.22 -4.98 22.65
CA PRO A 761 7.87 -5.98 21.64
C PRO A 761 6.50 -5.78 20.96
N TYR A 762 5.64 -4.89 21.46
CA TYR A 762 4.32 -4.65 20.87
C TYR A 762 4.42 -3.77 19.62
N LEU A 763 3.55 -3.98 18.65
CA LEU A 763 3.46 -3.12 17.47
C LEU A 763 2.45 -1.99 17.71
N VAL A 764 2.81 -0.77 17.28
CA VAL A 764 1.90 0.38 17.29
C VAL A 764 1.30 0.53 15.89
N PRO A 765 -0.04 0.52 15.74
CA PRO A 765 -0.66 0.71 14.43
C PRO A 765 -0.32 2.08 13.83
N ALA A 766 0.02 2.13 12.55
CA ALA A 766 0.17 3.38 11.83
C ALA A 766 -1.20 4.10 11.73
N PRO A 767 -1.27 5.44 11.80
CA PRO A 767 -0.16 6.40 11.83
C PRO A 767 0.28 6.83 13.25
N TYR A 768 -0.06 6.07 14.29
CA TYR A 768 0.15 6.49 15.67
C TYR A 768 1.61 6.28 16.12
N ALA A 769 2.18 7.27 16.81
CA ALA A 769 3.56 7.21 17.30
C ALA A 769 3.73 6.36 18.57
N THR A 770 2.66 6.15 19.34
CA THR A 770 2.67 5.34 20.58
C THR A 770 1.36 4.58 20.72
N SER A 771 1.39 3.44 21.44
CA SER A 771 0.16 2.71 21.77
C SER A 771 -0.82 3.59 22.55
N ALA A 772 -0.32 4.40 23.49
CA ALA A 772 -1.12 5.39 24.21
C ALA A 772 -1.87 6.36 23.28
N ALA A 773 -1.25 6.84 22.19
CA ALA A 773 -1.92 7.71 21.22
C ALA A 773 -2.99 6.99 20.41
N TYR A 774 -2.73 5.74 19.99
CA TYR A 774 -3.72 4.91 19.31
C TYR A 774 -4.94 4.63 20.20
N ILE A 775 -4.68 4.21 21.44
CA ILE A 775 -5.71 3.95 22.44
C ILE A 775 -6.49 5.23 22.79
N ALA A 776 -5.83 6.39 22.86
CA ALA A 776 -6.52 7.66 23.07
C ALA A 776 -7.49 7.99 21.92
N GLN A 777 -7.13 7.71 20.67
CA GLN A 777 -8.05 7.89 19.53
C GLN A 777 -9.21 6.89 19.59
N LEU A 778 -8.93 5.61 19.85
CA LEU A 778 -9.98 4.60 20.03
C LEU A 778 -10.97 4.99 21.12
N LYS A 779 -10.45 5.48 22.25
CA LYS A 779 -11.26 5.97 23.36
C LYS A 779 -12.15 7.15 22.95
N SER A 780 -11.64 8.08 22.14
CA SER A 780 -12.43 9.18 21.59
C SER A 780 -13.55 8.65 20.70
N ASP A 781 -13.22 7.79 19.74
CA ASP A 781 -14.19 7.26 18.77
C ASP A 781 -15.27 6.40 19.46
N VAL A 782 -14.91 5.60 20.49
CA VAL A 782 -15.90 4.87 21.30
C VAL A 782 -16.87 5.84 21.99
N MET A 783 -16.38 6.98 22.46
CA MET A 783 -17.21 8.00 23.11
C MET A 783 -18.10 8.73 22.12
N ASP A 784 -17.58 9.05 20.94
CA ASP A 784 -18.33 9.71 19.87
C ASP A 784 -19.48 8.82 19.39
N VAL A 785 -19.22 7.52 19.18
CA VAL A 785 -20.28 6.55 18.85
C VAL A 785 -21.29 6.40 19.99
N ALA A 786 -20.82 6.28 21.24
CA ALA A 786 -21.72 6.16 22.39
C ALA A 786 -22.59 7.41 22.61
N ASN A 787 -22.08 8.60 22.27
CA ASN A 787 -22.81 9.87 22.31
C ASN A 787 -23.82 9.95 21.17
N TYR A 788 -23.42 9.64 19.93
CA TYR A 788 -24.33 9.59 18.77
C TYR A 788 -25.51 8.67 19.02
N LEU A 789 -25.26 7.46 19.53
CA LEU A 789 -26.30 6.49 19.86
C LEU A 789 -27.15 6.89 21.08
N ALA A 790 -26.71 7.90 21.86
CA ALA A 790 -27.47 8.46 22.96
C ALA A 790 -28.36 9.63 22.57
N GLU A 791 -28.16 10.20 21.37
CA GLU A 791 -28.96 11.32 20.90
C GLU A 791 -30.41 10.87 20.71
N GLU A 792 -31.34 11.55 21.38
CA GLU A 792 -32.78 11.32 21.21
C GLU A 792 -33.32 11.85 19.87
N THR A 793 -32.42 12.19 18.94
CA THR A 793 -32.73 12.63 17.58
C THR A 793 -31.73 11.98 16.61
N ASN A 794 -32.13 10.90 15.94
CA ASN A 794 -31.37 10.42 14.79
C ASN A 794 -31.66 11.34 13.58
N PRO A 795 -30.67 11.70 12.76
CA PRO A 795 -30.88 12.66 11.67
C PRO A 795 -31.91 12.23 10.63
N ALA A 796 -32.11 10.91 10.46
CA ALA A 796 -32.98 10.34 9.43
C ALA A 796 -34.29 9.75 9.99
N ALA A 797 -34.37 9.40 11.27
CA ALA A 797 -35.51 8.66 11.83
C ALA A 797 -35.97 9.21 13.18
N ASN A 798 -37.29 9.18 13.40
CA ASN A 798 -37.88 9.55 14.68
C ASN A 798 -37.63 8.47 15.75
N VAL A 799 -37.46 8.90 17.00
CA VAL A 799 -37.32 7.99 18.15
C VAL A 799 -38.68 7.44 18.57
N THR A 800 -38.75 6.12 18.70
CA THR A 800 -39.90 5.40 19.24
C THR A 800 -39.66 5.10 20.72
N LEU A 801 -40.46 5.72 21.59
CA LEU A 801 -40.46 5.41 23.02
C LEU A 801 -41.15 4.06 23.25
N LEU A 802 -40.41 3.12 23.83
CA LEU A 802 -40.95 1.83 24.25
C LEU A 802 -41.43 1.95 25.70
N ASN A 803 -42.75 1.88 25.88
CA ASN A 803 -43.39 2.00 27.19
C ASN A 803 -43.23 0.73 28.05
N ASN A 804 -42.85 -0.39 27.44
CA ASN A 804 -42.53 -1.63 28.12
C ASN A 804 -41.02 -1.83 28.14
N ASN A 805 -40.49 -2.16 29.31
CA ASN A 805 -39.07 -2.39 29.53
C ASN A 805 -38.63 -3.82 29.13
N GLU A 806 -39.59 -4.70 28.85
CA GLU A 806 -39.36 -6.06 28.34
C GLU A 806 -39.39 -6.08 26.80
N LEU A 807 -38.33 -6.63 26.20
CA LEU A 807 -38.15 -6.81 24.75
C LEU A 807 -38.36 -8.25 24.30
N GLY A 808 -38.37 -9.22 25.22
CA GLY A 808 -38.63 -10.62 24.90
C GLY A 808 -40.05 -10.82 24.36
N GLY A 809 -40.17 -11.53 23.23
CA GLY A 809 -41.44 -11.78 22.55
C GLY A 809 -41.91 -10.63 21.67
N VAL A 810 -41.09 -9.60 21.51
CA VAL A 810 -41.35 -8.48 20.61
C VAL A 810 -40.65 -8.73 19.27
N THR A 811 -41.30 -8.34 18.17
CA THR A 811 -40.65 -8.18 16.86
C THR A 811 -40.53 -6.70 16.55
N LEU A 812 -39.31 -6.23 16.31
CA LEU A 812 -39.00 -4.84 16.00
C LEU A 812 -38.44 -4.71 14.59
N ASN A 813 -38.93 -3.69 13.88
CA ASN A 813 -38.46 -3.34 12.55
C ASN A 813 -37.31 -2.33 12.64
N ARG A 814 -36.75 -1.89 11.50
CA ARG A 814 -35.72 -0.83 11.49
C ARG A 814 -36.24 0.42 12.21
N GLY A 815 -35.39 1.09 12.98
CA GLY A 815 -35.80 2.24 13.77
C GLY A 815 -34.88 2.56 14.95
N VAL A 816 -35.22 3.64 15.64
CA VAL A 816 -34.55 4.09 16.87
C VAL A 816 -35.52 3.90 18.03
N TYR A 817 -35.11 3.12 19.03
CA TYR A 817 -35.95 2.69 20.14
C TYR A 817 -35.37 3.17 21.47
N HIS A 818 -36.18 3.83 22.28
CA HIS A 818 -35.77 4.30 23.60
C HIS A 818 -36.57 3.62 24.71
N ILE A 819 -35.88 2.95 25.64
CA ILE A 819 -36.42 2.47 26.92
C ILE A 819 -36.00 3.42 28.05
N SER A 820 -36.99 3.99 28.73
CA SER A 820 -36.78 4.78 29.95
C SER A 820 -36.53 3.84 31.15
N GLY A 821 -35.33 3.89 31.73
CA GLY A 821 -34.91 3.01 32.82
C GLY A 821 -34.30 1.68 32.33
N ASN A 822 -34.43 0.63 33.13
CA ASN A 822 -33.81 -0.66 32.84
C ASN A 822 -34.58 -1.41 31.76
N GLY A 823 -33.89 -1.97 30.77
CA GLY A 823 -34.46 -2.88 29.78
C GLY A 823 -34.15 -4.35 30.09
N MET A 824 -34.93 -5.27 29.54
CA MET A 824 -34.68 -6.71 29.67
C MET A 824 -35.19 -7.54 28.51
N ILE A 825 -34.61 -8.72 28.31
CA ILE A 825 -35.15 -9.83 27.49
C ILE A 825 -35.25 -11.03 28.42
N SER A 826 -36.45 -11.41 28.85
CA SER A 826 -36.61 -12.48 29.85
C SER A 826 -37.72 -13.49 29.60
N GLN A 827 -38.70 -13.16 28.75
CA GLN A 827 -39.88 -14.00 28.55
C GLN A 827 -39.75 -14.96 27.35
N SER A 828 -39.15 -14.48 26.27
CA SER A 828 -38.87 -15.23 25.04
C SER A 828 -37.87 -14.44 24.18
N ASP A 829 -37.57 -14.94 22.98
CA ASP A 829 -36.64 -14.28 22.06
C ASP A 829 -37.13 -12.91 21.58
N LEU A 830 -36.20 -11.97 21.39
CA LEU A 830 -36.44 -10.72 20.66
C LEU A 830 -36.19 -10.97 19.17
N SER A 831 -37.14 -10.59 18.31
CA SER A 831 -36.96 -10.66 16.86
C SER A 831 -36.67 -9.27 16.27
N ILE A 832 -35.69 -9.19 15.39
CA ILE A 832 -35.27 -7.99 14.66
C ILE A 832 -35.49 -8.25 13.17
N ASP A 833 -36.45 -7.56 12.57
CA ASP A 833 -36.91 -7.80 11.20
C ASP A 833 -36.47 -6.70 10.24
N GLY A 834 -35.61 -7.05 9.27
CA GLY A 834 -35.13 -6.14 8.23
C GLY A 834 -36.15 -5.84 7.15
N GLN A 835 -37.30 -6.51 7.16
CA GLN A 835 -38.41 -6.37 6.22
C GLN A 835 -37.98 -6.50 4.75
N GLY A 836 -36.98 -7.34 4.48
CA GLY A 836 -36.38 -7.58 3.16
C GLY A 836 -35.23 -6.65 2.77
N ASP A 837 -34.88 -5.67 3.62
CA ASP A 837 -33.81 -4.70 3.36
C ASP A 837 -32.56 -5.02 4.20
N ALA A 838 -31.48 -5.43 3.51
CA ALA A 838 -30.20 -5.77 4.11
C ALA A 838 -29.46 -4.57 4.74
N ASN A 839 -29.90 -3.35 4.44
CA ASN A 839 -29.35 -2.11 4.98
C ASN A 839 -30.16 -1.57 6.17
N SER A 840 -31.18 -2.30 6.63
CA SER A 840 -31.99 -1.90 7.80
C SER A 840 -31.13 -1.69 9.04
N VAL A 841 -31.27 -0.51 9.66
CA VAL A 841 -30.54 -0.08 10.87
C VAL A 841 -31.46 -0.08 12.09
N PHE A 842 -30.94 -0.57 13.22
CA PHE A 842 -31.65 -0.68 14.48
C PHE A 842 -30.80 -0.06 15.59
N ILE A 843 -31.31 0.97 16.25
CA ILE A 843 -30.62 1.66 17.36
C ILE A 843 -31.47 1.52 18.62
N PHE A 844 -30.90 0.94 19.66
CA PHE A 844 -31.52 0.77 20.97
C PHE A 844 -30.82 1.67 21.98
N TYR A 845 -31.55 2.63 22.51
CA TYR A 845 -31.11 3.50 23.60
C TYR A 845 -31.81 3.10 24.90
N ILE A 846 -31.04 2.70 25.91
CA ILE A 846 -31.54 2.28 27.22
C ILE A 846 -30.94 3.19 28.29
N SER A 847 -31.79 3.96 28.97
CA SER A 847 -31.33 4.95 29.96
C SER A 847 -30.95 4.33 31.32
N GLY A 848 -31.23 3.04 31.53
CA GLY A 848 -30.79 2.24 32.68
C GLY A 848 -29.84 1.09 32.28
N SER A 849 -29.90 -0.01 33.03
CA SER A 849 -29.18 -1.26 32.74
C SER A 849 -29.97 -2.17 31.81
N PHE A 850 -29.29 -3.05 31.07
CA PHE A 850 -29.91 -4.03 30.18
C PHE A 850 -29.61 -5.46 30.61
N ASN A 851 -30.63 -6.29 30.79
CA ASN A 851 -30.47 -7.67 31.26
C ASN A 851 -31.14 -8.68 30.30
N VAL A 852 -30.34 -9.56 29.71
CA VAL A 852 -30.83 -10.72 28.95
C VAL A 852 -30.80 -11.93 29.86
N ALA A 853 -31.95 -12.57 30.08
CA ALA A 853 -32.05 -13.78 30.89
C ALA A 853 -31.36 -14.97 30.22
N ALA A 854 -31.18 -16.06 30.96
CA ALA A 854 -30.63 -17.30 30.43
C ALA A 854 -31.49 -17.86 29.29
N LEU A 855 -30.84 -18.46 28.28
CA LEU A 855 -31.48 -19.10 27.12
C LEU A 855 -32.36 -18.15 26.28
N SER A 856 -32.22 -16.84 26.43
CA SER A 856 -32.97 -15.84 25.67
C SER A 856 -32.14 -15.33 24.50
N ASN A 857 -32.72 -15.27 23.30
CA ASN A 857 -31.98 -14.97 22.08
C ASN A 857 -32.48 -13.69 21.39
N ILE A 858 -31.60 -13.12 20.55
CA ILE A 858 -31.94 -12.08 19.58
C ILE A 858 -31.86 -12.70 18.18
N VAL A 859 -32.99 -12.77 17.49
CA VAL A 859 -33.13 -13.43 16.19
C VAL A 859 -33.24 -12.40 15.08
N LEU A 860 -32.38 -12.49 14.07
CA LEU A 860 -32.43 -11.64 12.87
C LEU A 860 -33.33 -12.27 11.81
N LEU A 861 -34.27 -11.50 11.27
CA LEU A 861 -35.22 -11.92 10.24
C LEU A 861 -35.10 -11.02 8.99
N ASN A 862 -35.45 -11.60 7.84
CA ASN A 862 -35.68 -10.91 6.57
C ASN A 862 -34.63 -9.84 6.22
N GLY A 863 -33.35 -10.21 6.20
CA GLY A 863 -32.26 -9.34 5.76
C GLY A 863 -31.61 -8.51 6.87
N ALA A 864 -32.13 -8.48 8.09
CA ALA A 864 -31.44 -7.81 9.20
C ALA A 864 -30.02 -8.37 9.41
N LYS A 865 -29.05 -7.49 9.69
CA LYS A 865 -27.63 -7.83 9.90
C LYS A 865 -27.13 -7.34 11.26
N ALA A 866 -26.34 -8.17 11.93
CA ALA A 866 -25.70 -7.84 13.21
C ALA A 866 -24.84 -6.57 13.14
N SER A 867 -24.20 -6.31 12.00
CA SER A 867 -23.43 -5.09 11.74
C SER A 867 -24.24 -3.81 11.87
N ASN A 868 -25.57 -3.87 11.67
CA ASN A 868 -26.47 -2.73 11.63
C ASN A 868 -27.36 -2.61 12.89
N VAL A 869 -27.12 -3.44 13.90
CA VAL A 869 -27.81 -3.38 15.20
C VAL A 869 -26.89 -2.72 16.22
N TYR A 870 -27.35 -1.67 16.88
CA TYR A 870 -26.57 -0.89 17.84
C TYR A 870 -27.31 -0.77 19.17
N TRP A 871 -26.60 -1.01 20.27
CA TRP A 871 -27.13 -0.92 21.62
C TRP A 871 -26.34 0.09 22.42
N ARG A 872 -27.00 1.13 22.91
CA ARG A 872 -26.43 2.13 23.83
C ARG A 872 -27.12 2.00 25.18
N ILE A 873 -26.38 1.62 26.21
CA ILE A 873 -26.90 1.36 27.56
C ILE A 873 -26.23 2.32 28.56
N SER A 874 -27.00 3.07 29.37
CA SER A 874 -26.42 3.98 30.39
C SER A 874 -25.90 3.26 31.64
N GLY A 875 -26.36 2.04 31.87
CA GLY A 875 -26.01 1.20 33.00
C GLY A 875 -25.10 0.03 32.64
N ASN A 876 -25.25 -1.06 33.37
CA ASN A 876 -24.59 -2.33 33.09
C ASN A 876 -25.36 -3.11 32.00
N THR A 877 -24.66 -3.95 31.26
CA THR A 877 -25.26 -4.94 30.35
C THR A 877 -24.94 -6.33 30.87
N THR A 878 -25.96 -7.14 31.13
CA THR A 878 -25.80 -8.54 31.57
C THR A 878 -26.40 -9.46 30.51
N ILE A 879 -25.62 -10.42 30.01
CA ILE A 879 -26.08 -11.44 29.05
C ILE A 879 -26.06 -12.80 29.74
N GLY A 880 -27.23 -13.41 29.90
CA GLY A 880 -27.44 -14.65 30.64
C GLY A 880 -26.81 -15.89 29.99
N THR A 881 -26.76 -16.98 30.75
CA THR A 881 -26.11 -18.23 30.34
C THR A 881 -26.72 -18.80 29.07
N ASN A 882 -25.88 -19.25 28.13
CA ASN A 882 -26.26 -19.86 26.86
C ASN A 882 -27.22 -19.01 26.00
N SER A 883 -27.21 -17.69 26.16
CA SER A 883 -28.00 -16.75 25.38
C SER A 883 -27.27 -16.32 24.11
N GLN A 884 -28.00 -16.14 23.01
CA GLN A 884 -27.45 -15.61 21.75
C GLN A 884 -27.78 -14.13 21.59
N PHE A 885 -26.77 -13.28 21.68
CA PHE A 885 -26.90 -11.83 21.54
C PHE A 885 -26.43 -11.36 20.16
N VAL A 886 -27.07 -10.32 19.64
CA VAL A 886 -26.75 -9.74 18.33
C VAL A 886 -26.62 -8.23 18.43
N GLY A 887 -25.53 -7.68 17.87
CA GLY A 887 -25.34 -6.25 17.67
C GLY A 887 -24.12 -5.65 18.38
N ASN A 888 -23.86 -4.38 18.07
CA ASN A 888 -22.74 -3.60 18.59
C ASN A 888 -23.15 -2.91 19.90
N VAL A 889 -22.56 -3.33 21.02
CA VAL A 889 -22.91 -2.88 22.37
C VAL A 889 -21.98 -1.78 22.83
N PHE A 890 -22.54 -0.64 23.24
CA PHE A 890 -21.89 0.49 23.88
C PHE A 890 -22.53 0.69 25.26
N SER A 891 -22.02 -0.01 26.25
CA SER A 891 -22.50 0.07 27.63
C SER A 891 -21.67 1.10 28.39
N TRP A 892 -22.33 2.01 29.09
CA TRP A 892 -21.65 3.05 29.84
C TRP A 892 -20.84 2.45 31.00
N LEU A 893 -21.38 1.41 31.64
CA LEU A 893 -20.74 0.68 32.73
C LEU A 893 -20.31 -0.72 32.28
N THR A 894 -20.34 -1.70 33.18
CA THR A 894 -19.78 -3.04 32.95
C THR A 894 -20.67 -3.86 32.01
N ILE A 895 -20.04 -4.59 31.10
CA ILE A 895 -20.65 -5.65 30.30
C ILE A 895 -20.25 -6.99 30.92
N GLN A 896 -21.22 -7.81 31.29
CA GLN A 896 -20.99 -9.14 31.87
C GLN A 896 -21.72 -10.18 31.04
N LEU A 897 -20.98 -11.16 30.53
CA LEU A 897 -21.52 -12.33 29.86
C LEU A 897 -21.38 -13.53 30.81
N ALA A 898 -22.48 -14.23 31.05
CA ALA A 898 -22.49 -15.46 31.83
C ALA A 898 -22.11 -16.67 30.95
N THR A 899 -21.85 -17.81 31.61
CA THR A 899 -21.31 -19.03 30.98
C THR A 899 -21.99 -19.38 29.65
N GLY A 900 -21.20 -19.53 28.59
CA GLY A 900 -21.66 -20.05 27.30
C GLY A 900 -22.53 -19.11 26.47
N ALA A 901 -22.76 -17.86 26.91
CA ALA A 901 -23.38 -16.86 26.06
C ALA A 901 -22.53 -16.59 24.82
N SER A 902 -23.17 -16.29 23.69
CA SER A 902 -22.51 -15.95 22.43
C SER A 902 -22.99 -14.61 21.90
N VAL A 903 -22.08 -13.82 21.31
CA VAL A 903 -22.37 -12.50 20.75
C VAL A 903 -21.90 -12.47 19.29
N ASN A 904 -22.83 -12.20 18.36
CA ASN A 904 -22.49 -11.77 17.01
C ASN A 904 -22.58 -10.25 16.96
N GLY A 905 -21.45 -9.57 17.15
CA GLY A 905 -21.44 -8.16 17.50
C GLY A 905 -20.09 -7.65 17.99
N ARG A 906 -20.13 -6.50 18.67
CA ARG A 906 -18.97 -5.87 19.31
C ARG A 906 -19.33 -5.49 20.75
N LEU A 907 -18.36 -5.47 21.66
CA LEU A 907 -18.58 -5.10 23.06
C LEU A 907 -17.68 -3.93 23.46
N PHE A 908 -18.28 -2.78 23.77
CA PHE A 908 -17.59 -1.58 24.21
C PHE A 908 -18.12 -1.14 25.58
N SER A 909 -17.24 -1.17 26.58
CA SER A 909 -17.53 -0.62 27.90
C SER A 909 -16.90 0.77 28.06
N VAL A 910 -17.74 1.80 28.07
CA VAL A 910 -17.31 3.21 28.04
C VAL A 910 -16.64 3.64 29.34
N ASN A 911 -17.05 3.12 30.51
CA ASN A 911 -16.46 3.43 31.81
C ASN A 911 -16.29 2.22 32.75
N GLY A 912 -16.59 1.00 32.29
CA GLY A 912 -16.56 -0.20 33.11
C GLY A 912 -15.62 -1.28 32.59
N ASN A 913 -15.93 -2.52 32.99
CA ASN A 913 -15.21 -3.72 32.59
C ASN A 913 -15.99 -4.51 31.53
N ILE A 914 -15.31 -5.41 30.84
CA ILE A 914 -15.93 -6.52 30.12
C ILE A 914 -15.54 -7.82 30.82
N LEU A 915 -16.53 -8.58 31.29
CA LEU A 915 -16.35 -9.84 32.01
C LEU A 915 -16.93 -10.98 31.19
N LEU A 916 -16.08 -11.92 30.78
CA LEU A 916 -16.43 -13.08 29.98
C LEU A 916 -16.30 -14.37 30.81
N ASP A 917 -17.22 -15.30 30.59
CA ASP A 917 -17.21 -16.64 31.16
C ASP A 917 -17.48 -17.67 30.05
N ALA A 918 -16.43 -18.26 29.50
CA ALA A 918 -16.48 -19.23 28.39
C ALA A 918 -17.41 -18.80 27.23
N ASN A 919 -17.21 -17.59 26.70
CA ASN A 919 -18.09 -16.96 25.69
C ASN A 919 -17.50 -16.93 24.29
N SER A 920 -18.35 -16.98 23.27
CA SER A 920 -17.95 -16.68 21.88
C SER A 920 -18.39 -15.28 21.49
N VAL A 921 -17.47 -14.40 21.10
CA VAL A 921 -17.77 -13.05 20.57
C VAL A 921 -17.14 -12.90 19.19
N THR A 922 -17.96 -12.69 18.17
CA THR A 922 -17.51 -12.57 16.79
C THR A 922 -17.90 -11.21 16.24
N LYS A 923 -16.91 -10.45 15.75
CA LYS A 923 -17.17 -9.18 15.06
C LYS A 923 -18.00 -9.45 13.78
N PRO A 924 -19.08 -8.71 13.51
CA PRO A 924 -19.88 -8.92 12.30
C PRO A 924 -19.13 -8.40 11.06
N LEU A 925 -19.25 -9.15 9.95
CA LEU A 925 -18.64 -8.89 8.64
C LEU A 925 -19.33 -7.78 7.85
#